data_AF-A0AAF0UV71-F1
#
_entry.id   AF-A0AAF0UV71-F1
#
_cell.length_a   1.000
_cell.length_b   1.000
_cell.length_c   1.000
_cell.angle_alpha   90.00
_cell.angle_beta   90.00
_cell.angle_gamma   90.00
#
_symmetry.space_group_name_H-M   'P 1'
#
loop_
_entity.id
_entity.type
_entity.pdbx_description
1 polymer ?
#
loop_
_entity_poly.entity_id
_entity_poly.type
_entity_poly.pdbx_seq_one_letter_code
_entity_poly.pdbx_strand_id
1 'polypeptide(L)'
;MANGDENNTKKLHIVMFPWLAFGHIIPFLELSKFIARKGHKISFISTPRNIDSLPKIPSEFSNSITFVKIPLPNVDGLPKDAEATIDIITSEEMTYLKIAMDGMEKDVTNFLEKNSPDWIIQDFAQYWLAPISAKLGISRIFYSIFNAWFISFHGSFENMINTNNCTSPPKLEDFLVPPKWIPFETKVAYRLHEARWMVGSSQKNVSGVSDVYRCGVTIRGSDAIIVRHCHEFEGQWLKLLEDLHHMPVLPTGLMPPIVESSTDEKNESWISINEWLDEKPKGSIVYIALGSEVTVGQSEINELARGLELSGSPFFWVLRKPSGSRNKDPIELPDGFEERTKDRGIVWKSWVPQLKILSHESVGGFLTHCGWSSIIEGLMFGHPLIMLPFLVDQGLNVRILEDKGEYILHQQDNAIIYSTGKQQHREAQTKENCVQFLKSMANGDENNTKKLHIVMFPWLAFGHIIPFLELSKFIARKGHKISFISTPRNIDRLPKIPSEFSNSITFVKIPLPNVDGLPKDAEATMDITSEEIIYLKKAMDGMEKEVTNFLEKNSPDWIIQDFAQYWLAPISAKLGISRIFYGIINAWFNCFLGSIENMINTNNCTSPPKLEDFLVPPKWIPFETKAAYRLHEARWMVGSSQKNVSGVSDLYRVGVTIRGLDAIIIRHCHEFEGQWLNLLEDLHHIPVLPTGLMPPIVESSSDEKNESWISIKEWLDEKPKGSVVYVALGSEVTVGQSEINELARGLELSGSPFFWVLRKPSGSRNKDPIELLDGFEERTKDRGIVWKSWVPQLKILSHESVGGFLTHCGWSSIIEGLMFGHSLIMLPFLVDQGLNARILEDKGVGIDVPRNEEDGSYTSDSVANSVKLVMVGNDGKIIREKAKEMSSIFNNKELHDNYIEILINFLENYRKVKN
;
A
#
# COMPACT_ATOMS: atom_id res chain seq x y z
N MET A 1 14.20 -45.45 -18.31
CA MET A 1 12.97 -46.22 -18.04
C MET A 1 12.59 -46.01 -16.59
N ALA A 2 11.63 -45.12 -16.34
CA ALA A 2 10.78 -45.13 -15.15
C ALA A 2 9.39 -44.79 -15.70
N ASN A 3 8.48 -45.75 -15.58
CA ASN A 3 7.14 -45.73 -16.17
C ASN A 3 6.31 -44.60 -15.57
N GLY A 4 5.49 -43.99 -16.43
CA GLY A 4 4.49 -43.01 -16.06
C GLY A 4 3.34 -43.64 -15.27
N ASP A 5 2.98 -42.95 -14.19
CA ASP A 5 1.62 -42.96 -13.67
C ASP A 5 0.92 -41.71 -14.23
N GLU A 6 0.26 -41.87 -15.38
CA GLU A 6 -0.84 -40.98 -15.76
C GLU A 6 -1.95 -41.17 -14.70
N ASN A 7 -2.01 -40.26 -13.73
CA ASN A 7 -3.15 -40.14 -12.84
C ASN A 7 -4.41 -39.96 -13.71
N ASN A 8 -5.25 -40.99 -13.70
CA ASN A 8 -6.53 -41.07 -14.40
C ASN A 8 -7.52 -40.06 -13.80
N THR A 9 -7.37 -38.77 -14.11
CA THR A 9 -8.28 -37.71 -13.64
C THR A 9 -9.64 -37.87 -14.31
N LYS A 10 -10.70 -38.09 -13.51
CA LYS A 10 -12.09 -38.19 -13.98
C LYS A 10 -12.44 -36.96 -14.85
N LYS A 11 -12.78 -37.19 -16.12
CA LYS A 11 -13.30 -36.14 -17.01
C LYS A 11 -14.74 -35.80 -16.62
N LEU A 12 -14.92 -34.60 -16.10
CA LEU A 12 -16.23 -34.05 -15.71
C LEU A 12 -16.96 -33.44 -16.91
N HIS A 13 -18.30 -33.50 -16.89
CA HIS A 13 -19.18 -32.68 -17.72
C HIS A 13 -19.78 -31.54 -16.90
N ILE A 14 -19.48 -30.31 -17.27
CA ILE A 14 -19.85 -29.10 -16.53
C ILE A 14 -20.75 -28.22 -17.42
N VAL A 15 -21.87 -27.77 -16.87
CA VAL A 15 -22.76 -26.79 -17.51
C VAL A 15 -22.42 -25.40 -17.03
N MET A 16 -22.36 -24.44 -17.95
CA MET A 16 -22.17 -23.02 -17.68
C MET A 16 -23.45 -22.29 -18.02
N PHE A 17 -24.03 -21.56 -17.07
CA PHE A 17 -25.29 -20.86 -17.25
C PHE A 17 -25.25 -19.42 -16.69
N PRO A 18 -24.66 -18.48 -17.45
CA PRO A 18 -24.54 -17.07 -17.04
C PRO A 18 -25.87 -16.30 -17.09
N TRP A 19 -25.96 -15.20 -16.34
CA TRP A 19 -26.99 -14.17 -16.57
C TRP A 19 -26.83 -13.55 -17.97
N LEU A 20 -27.93 -13.08 -18.57
CA LEU A 20 -28.00 -12.58 -19.95
C LEU A 20 -27.47 -11.14 -20.08
N ALA A 21 -26.27 -10.89 -19.57
CA ALA A 21 -25.51 -9.65 -19.74
C ALA A 21 -24.12 -10.00 -20.25
N PHE A 22 -23.58 -9.28 -21.22
CA PHE A 22 -22.26 -9.62 -21.77
C PHE A 22 -21.14 -9.46 -20.72
N GLY A 23 -21.32 -8.56 -19.75
CA GLY A 23 -20.46 -8.48 -18.57
C GLY A 23 -20.41 -9.76 -17.73
N HIS A 24 -21.43 -10.64 -17.83
CA HIS A 24 -21.50 -11.93 -17.15
C HIS A 24 -21.14 -13.10 -18.09
N ILE A 25 -21.66 -13.08 -19.33
CA ILE A 25 -21.45 -14.17 -20.30
C ILE A 25 -19.96 -14.34 -20.65
N ILE A 26 -19.22 -13.24 -20.84
CA ILE A 26 -17.80 -13.30 -21.24
C ILE A 26 -16.93 -13.94 -20.15
N PRO A 27 -16.99 -13.52 -18.86
CA PRO A 27 -16.26 -14.21 -17.79
C PRO A 27 -16.56 -15.72 -17.69
N PHE A 28 -17.82 -16.14 -17.85
CA PHE A 28 -18.17 -17.56 -17.88
C PHE A 28 -17.50 -18.28 -19.06
N LEU A 29 -17.42 -17.64 -20.23
CA LEU A 29 -16.75 -18.21 -21.40
C LEU A 29 -15.24 -18.34 -21.15
N GLU A 30 -14.60 -17.36 -20.53
CA GLU A 30 -13.19 -17.45 -20.16
C GLU A 30 -12.93 -18.57 -19.15
N LEU A 31 -13.76 -18.68 -18.11
CA LEU A 31 -13.68 -19.78 -17.15
C LEU A 31 -13.85 -21.15 -17.83
N SER A 32 -14.77 -21.22 -18.80
CA SER A 32 -14.97 -22.42 -19.63
C SER A 32 -13.70 -22.84 -20.37
N LYS A 33 -12.96 -21.89 -20.95
CA LYS A 33 -11.68 -22.18 -21.62
C LYS A 33 -10.66 -22.74 -20.63
N PHE A 34 -10.51 -22.14 -19.45
CA PHE A 34 -9.59 -22.64 -18.42
C PHE A 34 -9.90 -24.07 -17.97
N ILE A 35 -11.17 -24.38 -17.75
CA ILE A 35 -11.59 -25.72 -17.34
C ILE A 35 -11.45 -26.72 -18.49
N ALA A 36 -11.80 -26.32 -19.72
CA ALA A 36 -11.63 -27.14 -20.92
C ALA A 36 -10.16 -27.50 -21.20
N ARG A 37 -9.20 -26.61 -20.93
CA ARG A 37 -7.75 -26.89 -21.03
C ARG A 37 -7.30 -28.04 -20.13
N LYS A 38 -8.02 -28.30 -19.04
CA LYS A 38 -7.75 -29.43 -18.14
C LYS A 38 -8.41 -30.74 -18.59
N GLY A 39 -9.03 -30.76 -19.77
CA GLY A 39 -9.60 -31.97 -20.38
C GLY A 39 -11.05 -32.27 -20.01
N HIS A 40 -11.74 -31.33 -19.36
CA HIS A 40 -13.16 -31.44 -19.00
C HIS A 40 -14.07 -31.00 -20.15
N LYS A 41 -15.30 -31.53 -20.18
CA LYS A 41 -16.33 -31.19 -21.16
C LYS A 41 -17.21 -30.07 -20.62
N ILE A 42 -17.47 -29.04 -21.42
CA ILE A 42 -18.32 -27.90 -21.09
C ILE A 42 -19.55 -27.87 -22.01
N SER A 43 -20.71 -27.63 -21.42
CA SER A 43 -21.91 -27.19 -22.14
C SER A 43 -22.27 -25.77 -21.73
N PHE A 44 -22.15 -24.83 -22.66
CA PHE A 44 -22.37 -23.42 -22.42
C PHE A 44 -23.76 -23.01 -22.87
N ILE A 45 -24.67 -22.76 -21.91
CA ILE A 45 -26.07 -22.43 -22.18
C ILE A 45 -26.22 -20.92 -22.29
N SER A 46 -26.76 -20.45 -23.41
CA SER A 46 -27.26 -19.08 -23.56
C SER A 46 -28.25 -19.01 -24.73
N THR A 47 -28.74 -17.83 -25.04
CA THR A 47 -29.70 -17.62 -26.13
C THR A 47 -29.01 -17.65 -27.50
N PRO A 48 -29.75 -17.91 -28.59
CA PRO A 48 -29.17 -18.02 -29.93
C PRO A 48 -28.32 -16.82 -30.34
N ARG A 49 -28.82 -15.59 -30.17
CA ARG A 49 -28.11 -14.38 -30.59
C ARG A 49 -26.93 -14.07 -29.68
N ASN A 50 -27.05 -14.33 -28.39
CA ASN A 50 -25.94 -14.16 -27.47
C ASN A 50 -24.78 -15.07 -27.87
N ILE A 51 -25.05 -16.35 -28.16
CA ILE A 51 -24.03 -17.30 -28.66
C ILE A 51 -23.44 -16.83 -29.99
N ASP A 52 -24.26 -16.37 -30.93
CA ASP A 52 -23.79 -15.90 -32.24
C ASP A 52 -22.96 -14.60 -32.15
N SER A 53 -23.10 -13.85 -31.06
CA SER A 53 -22.36 -12.62 -30.79
C SER A 53 -21.09 -12.83 -29.98
N LEU A 54 -20.82 -14.04 -29.50
CA LEU A 54 -19.60 -14.33 -28.72
C LEU A 54 -18.34 -14.35 -29.59
N PRO A 55 -17.17 -14.03 -29.00
CA PRO A 55 -15.89 -14.24 -29.66
C PRO A 55 -15.73 -15.70 -30.11
N LYS A 56 -15.13 -15.91 -31.29
CA LYS A 56 -14.83 -17.26 -31.76
C LYS A 56 -13.85 -17.94 -30.81
N ILE A 57 -14.18 -19.15 -30.38
CA ILE A 57 -13.26 -19.96 -29.57
C ILE A 57 -12.15 -20.55 -30.45
N PRO A 58 -10.90 -20.62 -29.95
CA PRO A 58 -9.83 -21.36 -30.60
C PRO A 58 -10.22 -22.81 -30.93
N SER A 59 -9.70 -23.34 -32.04
CA SER A 59 -10.03 -24.69 -32.53
C SER A 59 -9.67 -25.81 -31.54
N GLU A 60 -8.70 -25.57 -30.65
CA GLU A 60 -8.34 -26.46 -29.56
C GLU A 60 -9.51 -26.75 -28.59
N PHE A 61 -10.48 -25.82 -28.48
CA PHE A 61 -11.63 -25.98 -27.59
C PHE A 61 -12.87 -26.53 -28.28
N SER A 62 -12.88 -26.66 -29.61
CA SER A 62 -14.09 -27.04 -30.36
C SER A 62 -14.65 -28.41 -29.98
N ASN A 63 -13.80 -29.32 -29.47
CA ASN A 63 -14.23 -30.64 -28.99
C ASN A 63 -14.59 -30.67 -27.49
N SER A 64 -14.23 -29.62 -26.74
CA SER A 64 -14.39 -29.56 -25.29
C SER A 64 -15.52 -28.62 -24.86
N ILE A 65 -15.85 -27.60 -25.64
CA ILE A 65 -16.91 -26.62 -25.35
C ILE A 65 -18.02 -26.74 -26.39
N THR A 66 -19.21 -27.13 -25.95
CA THR A 66 -20.43 -27.15 -26.77
C THR A 66 -21.35 -26.00 -26.40
N PHE A 67 -21.67 -25.13 -27.35
CA PHE A 67 -22.69 -24.09 -27.17
C PHE A 67 -24.10 -24.67 -27.29
N VAL A 68 -24.95 -24.39 -26.31
CA VAL A 68 -26.32 -24.87 -26.21
C VAL A 68 -27.25 -23.66 -26.33
N LYS A 69 -27.87 -23.50 -27.51
CA LYS A 69 -28.78 -22.41 -27.83
C LYS A 69 -30.19 -22.71 -27.32
N ILE A 70 -30.67 -21.95 -26.34
CA ILE A 70 -32.05 -22.05 -25.82
C ILE A 70 -32.74 -20.68 -26.01
N PRO A 71 -33.81 -20.58 -26.82
CA PRO A 71 -34.50 -19.30 -27.06
C PRO A 71 -35.26 -18.84 -25.81
N LEU A 72 -35.40 -17.53 -25.65
CA LEU A 72 -36.28 -16.96 -24.64
C LEU A 72 -37.76 -17.16 -25.03
N PRO A 73 -38.65 -17.43 -24.06
CA PRO A 73 -40.07 -17.37 -24.28
C PRO A 73 -40.51 -15.91 -24.48
N ASN A 74 -41.64 -15.73 -25.19
CA ASN A 74 -42.23 -14.41 -25.36
C ASN A 74 -42.84 -13.92 -24.04
N VAL A 75 -42.49 -12.70 -23.61
CA VAL A 75 -43.00 -12.06 -22.40
C VAL A 75 -43.54 -10.68 -22.76
N ASP A 76 -44.80 -10.42 -22.42
CA ASP A 76 -45.43 -9.11 -22.67
C ASP A 76 -44.69 -8.01 -21.90
N GLY A 77 -44.27 -6.97 -22.63
CA GLY A 77 -43.47 -5.85 -22.10
C GLY A 77 -41.97 -5.94 -22.37
N LEU A 78 -41.43 -7.12 -22.69
CA LEU A 78 -40.06 -7.25 -23.18
C LEU A 78 -39.99 -6.79 -24.66
N PRO A 79 -39.00 -5.98 -25.07
CA PRO A 79 -38.86 -5.59 -26.47
C PRO A 79 -38.77 -6.81 -27.39
N LYS A 80 -39.37 -6.69 -28.57
CA LYS A 80 -39.34 -7.75 -29.57
C LYS A 80 -37.87 -8.08 -29.90
N ASP A 81 -37.56 -9.36 -29.85
CA ASP A 81 -36.21 -9.88 -30.08
C ASP A 81 -35.20 -9.51 -28.98
N ALA A 82 -35.56 -8.99 -27.80
CA ALA A 82 -34.56 -8.79 -26.74
C ALA A 82 -34.06 -10.13 -26.16
N GLU A 83 -32.75 -10.31 -26.09
CA GLU A 83 -32.08 -11.52 -25.58
C GLU A 83 -31.01 -11.24 -24.51
N ALA A 84 -30.61 -9.98 -24.33
CA ALA A 84 -29.63 -9.56 -23.32
C ALA A 84 -29.95 -8.18 -22.71
N THR A 85 -29.24 -7.81 -21.64
CA THR A 85 -29.32 -6.48 -21.00
C THR A 85 -29.00 -5.34 -21.96
N ILE A 86 -28.24 -5.61 -23.02
CA ILE A 86 -27.92 -4.63 -24.05
C ILE A 86 -29.09 -4.36 -25.02
N ASP A 87 -30.19 -5.11 -24.94
CA ASP A 87 -31.38 -4.91 -25.77
C ASP A 87 -32.49 -4.11 -25.06
N ILE A 88 -32.28 -3.74 -23.79
CA ILE A 88 -33.26 -3.11 -22.91
C ILE A 88 -32.78 -1.74 -22.43
N ILE A 89 -33.71 -0.85 -22.08
CA ILE A 89 -33.43 0.53 -21.67
C ILE A 89 -33.96 0.82 -20.27
N THR A 90 -35.12 0.27 -19.91
CA THR A 90 -35.78 0.59 -18.63
C THR A 90 -35.55 -0.49 -17.58
N SER A 91 -35.62 -0.11 -16.31
CA SER A 91 -35.59 -1.06 -15.19
C SER A 91 -36.77 -2.04 -15.19
N GLU A 92 -37.90 -1.65 -15.79
CA GLU A 92 -39.07 -2.53 -15.97
C GLU A 92 -38.80 -3.60 -17.04
N GLU A 93 -38.22 -3.22 -18.19
CA GLU A 93 -37.78 -4.15 -19.23
C GLU A 93 -36.75 -5.16 -18.71
N MET A 94 -35.85 -4.72 -17.82
CA MET A 94 -34.91 -5.62 -17.13
C MET A 94 -35.64 -6.69 -16.31
N THR A 95 -36.78 -6.33 -15.72
CA THR A 95 -37.57 -7.29 -14.96
C THR A 95 -38.30 -8.28 -15.88
N TYR A 96 -38.81 -7.83 -17.04
CA TYR A 96 -39.37 -8.73 -18.04
C TYR A 96 -38.34 -9.70 -18.63
N LEU A 97 -37.08 -9.26 -18.80
CA LEU A 97 -35.99 -10.15 -19.22
C LEU A 97 -35.71 -11.24 -18.19
N LYS A 98 -35.77 -10.92 -16.88
CA LYS A 98 -35.66 -11.92 -15.80
C LYS A 98 -36.81 -12.92 -15.85
N ILE A 99 -38.04 -12.46 -16.09
CA ILE A 99 -39.22 -13.35 -16.26
C ILE A 99 -39.04 -14.26 -17.48
N ALA A 100 -38.52 -13.73 -18.60
CA ALA A 100 -38.23 -14.54 -19.78
C ALA A 100 -37.17 -15.60 -19.48
N MET A 101 -36.11 -15.24 -18.75
CA MET A 101 -35.09 -16.20 -18.32
C MET A 101 -35.66 -17.26 -17.37
N ASP A 102 -36.58 -16.91 -16.48
CA ASP A 102 -37.29 -17.87 -15.63
C ASP A 102 -38.10 -18.86 -16.46
N GLY A 103 -38.72 -18.39 -17.55
CA GLY A 103 -39.46 -19.25 -18.47
C GLY A 103 -38.59 -20.24 -19.27
N MET A 104 -37.26 -20.16 -19.20
CA MET A 104 -36.35 -21.18 -19.76
C MET A 104 -36.31 -22.48 -18.94
N GLU A 105 -36.95 -22.51 -17.76
CA GLU A 105 -36.92 -23.63 -16.80
C GLU A 105 -37.13 -25.00 -17.46
N LYS A 106 -38.19 -25.13 -18.27
CA LYS A 106 -38.56 -26.41 -18.89
C LYS A 106 -37.50 -26.92 -19.86
N ASP A 107 -36.97 -26.05 -20.71
CA ASP A 107 -36.01 -26.44 -21.74
C ASP A 107 -34.63 -26.75 -21.14
N VAL A 108 -34.22 -25.98 -20.14
CA VAL A 108 -33.00 -26.27 -19.35
C VAL A 108 -33.16 -27.60 -18.60
N THR A 109 -34.32 -27.86 -17.99
CA THR A 109 -34.60 -29.14 -17.30
C THR A 109 -34.48 -30.32 -18.25
N ASN A 110 -35.13 -30.25 -19.42
CA ASN A 110 -35.04 -31.30 -20.44
C ASN A 110 -33.59 -31.53 -20.89
N PHE A 111 -32.80 -30.46 -21.02
CA PHE A 111 -31.38 -30.55 -21.35
C PHE A 111 -30.58 -31.27 -20.25
N LEU A 112 -30.78 -30.91 -18.99
CA LEU A 112 -30.09 -31.52 -17.86
C LEU A 112 -30.45 -32.99 -17.67
N GLU A 113 -31.73 -33.35 -17.79
CA GLU A 113 -32.21 -34.73 -17.76
C GLU A 113 -31.56 -35.59 -18.84
N LYS A 114 -31.44 -35.04 -20.06
CA LYS A 114 -30.88 -35.74 -21.22
C LYS A 114 -29.36 -35.93 -21.13
N ASN A 115 -28.64 -34.95 -20.60
CA ASN A 115 -27.17 -34.94 -20.66
C ASN A 115 -26.49 -35.34 -19.35
N SER A 116 -27.20 -35.27 -18.22
CA SER A 116 -26.73 -35.67 -16.89
C SER A 116 -25.33 -35.14 -16.52
N PRO A 117 -25.11 -33.81 -16.52
CA PRO A 117 -23.80 -33.24 -16.17
C PRO A 117 -23.43 -33.51 -14.71
N ASP A 118 -22.13 -33.51 -14.41
CA ASP A 118 -21.62 -33.64 -13.03
C ASP A 118 -21.85 -32.34 -12.23
N TRP A 119 -21.67 -31.18 -12.87
CA TRP A 119 -21.76 -29.86 -12.22
C TRP A 119 -22.51 -28.84 -13.07
N ILE A 120 -23.18 -27.91 -12.41
CA ILE A 120 -23.70 -26.68 -13.02
C ILE A 120 -23.05 -25.48 -12.32
N ILE A 121 -22.40 -24.62 -13.10
CA ILE A 121 -21.91 -23.31 -12.67
C ILE A 121 -22.93 -22.29 -13.17
N GLN A 122 -23.57 -21.58 -12.24
CA GLN A 122 -24.69 -20.68 -12.52
C GLN A 122 -24.46 -19.28 -11.91
N ASP A 123 -25.24 -18.33 -12.40
CA ASP A 123 -25.25 -16.93 -11.94
C ASP A 123 -26.43 -16.66 -10.99
N PHE A 124 -26.58 -15.41 -10.51
CA PHE A 124 -27.54 -15.09 -9.45
C PHE A 124 -29.02 -15.25 -9.86
N ALA A 125 -29.32 -15.14 -11.16
CA ALA A 125 -30.69 -14.96 -11.64
C ALA A 125 -31.51 -16.26 -11.68
N GLN A 126 -30.88 -17.43 -11.84
CA GLN A 126 -31.53 -18.72 -12.07
C GLN A 126 -31.95 -19.42 -10.77
N TYR A 127 -32.63 -18.69 -9.88
CA TYR A 127 -32.97 -19.15 -8.53
C TYR A 127 -33.82 -20.43 -8.48
N TRP A 128 -34.56 -20.71 -9.55
CA TRP A 128 -35.39 -21.92 -9.72
C TRP A 128 -34.58 -23.19 -10.01
N LEU A 129 -33.28 -23.08 -10.34
CA LEU A 129 -32.47 -24.22 -10.79
C LEU A 129 -32.04 -25.16 -9.64
N ALA A 130 -31.95 -24.64 -8.41
CA ALA A 130 -31.55 -25.41 -7.24
C ALA A 130 -32.41 -26.66 -6.97
N PRO A 131 -33.76 -26.57 -6.86
CA PRO A 131 -34.60 -27.75 -6.64
C PRO A 131 -34.53 -28.78 -7.78
N ILE A 132 -34.37 -28.32 -9.02
CA ILE A 132 -34.29 -29.19 -10.21
C ILE A 132 -33.00 -30.00 -10.17
N SER A 133 -31.88 -29.32 -9.98
CA SER A 133 -30.57 -29.96 -9.91
C SER A 133 -30.47 -30.93 -8.73
N ALA A 134 -31.08 -30.59 -7.57
CA ALA A 134 -31.14 -31.49 -6.42
C ALA A 134 -31.92 -32.77 -6.74
N LYS A 135 -33.06 -32.66 -7.43
CA LYS A 135 -33.84 -33.82 -7.90
C LYS A 135 -33.06 -34.69 -8.88
N LEU A 136 -32.21 -34.09 -9.71
CA LEU A 136 -31.37 -34.79 -10.68
C LEU A 136 -30.02 -35.28 -10.12
N GLY A 137 -29.69 -34.95 -8.86
CA GLY A 137 -28.41 -35.31 -8.24
C GLY A 137 -27.20 -34.58 -8.81
N ILE A 138 -27.38 -33.38 -9.37
CA ILE A 138 -26.33 -32.58 -10.00
C ILE A 138 -25.78 -31.54 -9.01
N SER A 139 -24.45 -31.48 -8.84
CA SER A 139 -23.79 -30.50 -7.97
C SER A 139 -23.79 -29.10 -8.60
N ARG A 140 -23.77 -28.07 -7.76
CA ARG A 140 -23.96 -26.67 -8.18
C ARG A 140 -22.93 -25.74 -7.58
N ILE A 141 -22.48 -24.78 -8.38
CA ILE A 141 -21.61 -23.70 -7.94
C ILE A 141 -22.24 -22.37 -8.35
N PHE A 142 -22.29 -21.43 -7.42
CA PHE A 142 -22.59 -20.05 -7.73
C PHE A 142 -21.30 -19.34 -8.17
N TYR A 143 -21.21 -18.92 -9.42
CA TYR A 143 -20.10 -18.10 -9.88
C TYR A 143 -20.49 -16.63 -9.84
N SER A 144 -19.99 -15.92 -8.83
CA SER A 144 -20.23 -14.50 -8.64
C SER A 144 -19.33 -13.70 -9.56
N ILE A 145 -19.97 -12.98 -10.49
CA ILE A 145 -19.32 -11.91 -11.28
C ILE A 145 -19.14 -10.65 -10.43
N PHE A 146 -19.95 -10.50 -9.38
CA PHE A 146 -19.74 -9.50 -8.35
C PHE A 146 -18.59 -9.91 -7.41
N ASN A 147 -17.94 -8.91 -6.83
CA ASN A 147 -16.85 -9.07 -5.86
C ASN A 147 -17.34 -9.58 -4.50
N ALA A 148 -16.45 -10.16 -3.67
CA ALA A 148 -16.85 -10.76 -2.39
C ALA A 148 -17.42 -9.72 -1.41
N TRP A 149 -16.92 -8.48 -1.46
CA TRP A 149 -17.47 -7.38 -0.66
C TRP A 149 -18.93 -7.11 -1.03
N PHE A 150 -19.27 -7.07 -2.32
CA PHE A 150 -20.62 -6.77 -2.77
C PHE A 150 -21.64 -7.78 -2.22
N ILE A 151 -21.32 -9.08 -2.29
CA ILE A 151 -22.19 -10.14 -1.76
C ILE A 151 -22.24 -10.08 -0.22
N SER A 152 -21.09 -9.89 0.44
CA SER A 152 -20.99 -9.81 1.90
C SER A 152 -21.77 -8.62 2.48
N PHE A 153 -21.93 -7.54 1.72
CA PHE A 153 -22.73 -6.37 2.12
C PHE A 153 -24.23 -6.69 2.31
N HIS A 154 -24.72 -7.82 1.79
CA HIS A 154 -26.09 -8.29 1.99
C HIS A 154 -26.23 -9.30 3.14
N GLY A 155 -25.13 -9.72 3.76
CA GLY A 155 -25.10 -10.69 4.86
C GLY A 155 -25.34 -12.13 4.39
N SER A 156 -25.86 -12.97 5.29
CA SER A 156 -26.09 -14.39 4.99
C SER A 156 -27.17 -14.59 3.92
N PHE A 157 -27.20 -15.77 3.30
CA PHE A 157 -28.25 -16.09 2.31
C PHE A 157 -29.64 -16.08 2.96
N GLU A 158 -29.73 -16.32 4.27
CA GLU A 158 -30.98 -16.24 5.03
C GLU A 158 -31.49 -14.79 5.06
N ASN A 159 -30.61 -13.82 5.33
CA ASN A 159 -30.94 -12.40 5.27
C ASN A 159 -31.43 -12.02 3.87
N MET A 160 -30.70 -12.45 2.83
CA MET A 160 -31.06 -12.19 1.44
C MET A 160 -32.44 -12.76 1.07
N ILE A 161 -32.74 -14.01 1.44
CA ILE A 161 -34.02 -14.67 1.17
C ILE A 161 -35.16 -13.98 1.94
N ASN A 162 -34.89 -13.54 3.17
CA ASN A 162 -35.90 -12.89 4.01
C ASN A 162 -36.34 -11.52 3.47
N THR A 163 -35.54 -10.86 2.62
CA THR A 163 -35.94 -9.58 1.99
C THR A 163 -37.26 -9.67 1.23
N ASN A 164 -37.56 -10.83 0.64
CA ASN A 164 -38.78 -11.05 -0.14
C ASN A 164 -40.04 -11.24 0.74
N ASN A 165 -39.86 -11.62 2.00
CA ASN A 165 -40.94 -11.91 2.96
C ASN A 165 -41.09 -10.83 4.04
N CYS A 166 -40.12 -9.90 4.14
CA CYS A 166 -40.15 -8.84 5.13
C CYS A 166 -41.18 -7.76 4.74
N THR A 167 -42.02 -7.35 5.69
CA THR A 167 -42.96 -6.23 5.50
C THR A 167 -42.27 -4.86 5.56
N SER A 168 -41.01 -4.83 6.00
CA SER A 168 -40.17 -3.63 6.10
C SER A 168 -38.88 -3.85 5.29
N PRO A 169 -38.73 -3.26 4.09
CA PRO A 169 -37.48 -3.37 3.34
C PRO A 169 -36.30 -2.77 4.11
N PRO A 170 -35.05 -3.15 3.76
CA PRO A 170 -33.87 -2.48 4.30
C PRO A 170 -33.97 -0.97 4.13
N LYS A 171 -33.55 -0.22 5.13
CA LYS A 171 -33.61 1.23 5.08
C LYS A 171 -32.40 1.79 4.33
N LEU A 172 -32.53 3.00 3.84
CA LEU A 172 -31.42 3.70 3.18
C LEU A 172 -30.20 3.79 4.09
N GLU A 173 -30.43 4.08 5.38
CA GLU A 173 -29.38 4.26 6.38
C GLU A 173 -28.57 2.99 6.61
N ASP A 174 -29.13 1.81 6.36
CA ASP A 174 -28.45 0.52 6.55
C ASP A 174 -27.29 0.32 5.55
N PHE A 175 -27.31 1.02 4.41
CA PHE A 175 -26.27 0.96 3.38
C PHE A 175 -25.26 2.13 3.47
N LEU A 176 -25.57 3.17 4.24
CA LEU A 176 -24.72 4.36 4.41
C LEU A 176 -23.59 4.18 5.43
N VAL A 177 -23.54 3.01 6.07
CA VAL A 177 -22.51 2.62 7.03
C VAL A 177 -22.12 1.16 6.77
N PRO A 178 -20.91 0.73 7.18
CA PRO A 178 -20.54 -0.67 7.13
C PRO A 178 -21.54 -1.56 7.88
N PRO A 179 -22.04 -2.66 7.27
CA PRO A 179 -22.91 -3.60 7.95
C PRO A 179 -22.29 -4.20 9.22
N LYS A 180 -23.11 -4.41 10.25
CA LYS A 180 -22.69 -4.87 11.59
C LYS A 180 -22.03 -6.25 11.62
N TRP A 181 -22.26 -7.08 10.60
CA TRP A 181 -21.68 -8.41 10.49
C TRP A 181 -20.28 -8.41 9.86
N ILE A 182 -19.78 -7.26 9.43
CA ILE A 182 -18.38 -7.11 9.01
C ILE A 182 -17.53 -7.06 10.28
N PRO A 183 -16.65 -8.04 10.53
CA PRO A 183 -15.94 -8.18 11.81
C PRO A 183 -14.64 -7.36 11.89
N PHE A 184 -14.29 -6.65 10.83
CA PHE A 184 -13.08 -5.84 10.72
C PHE A 184 -13.43 -4.37 10.48
N GLU A 185 -12.54 -3.47 10.88
CA GLU A 185 -12.72 -2.03 10.68
C GLU A 185 -12.65 -1.71 9.17
N THR A 186 -13.67 -1.03 8.65
CA THR A 186 -13.69 -0.52 7.28
C THR A 186 -14.55 0.73 7.24
N LYS A 187 -14.19 1.68 6.39
CA LYS A 187 -15.01 2.89 6.12
C LYS A 187 -15.90 2.70 4.88
N VAL A 188 -15.84 1.53 4.25
CA VAL A 188 -16.58 1.24 3.02
C VAL A 188 -18.08 1.26 3.30
N ALA A 189 -18.80 2.08 2.56
CA ALA A 189 -20.26 2.19 2.59
C ALA A 189 -20.76 2.83 1.29
N TYR A 190 -22.03 2.60 0.96
CA TYR A 190 -22.68 3.22 -0.18
C TYR A 190 -22.95 4.71 0.07
N ARG A 191 -22.93 5.51 -0.99
CA ARG A 191 -23.46 6.87 -0.99
C ARG A 191 -24.98 6.85 -1.06
N LEU A 192 -25.63 7.96 -0.68
CA LEU A 192 -27.09 8.08 -0.65
C LEU A 192 -27.80 7.69 -1.96
N HIS A 193 -27.22 8.02 -3.12
CA HIS A 193 -27.82 7.68 -4.40
C HIS A 193 -27.64 6.20 -4.78
N GLU A 194 -26.51 5.60 -4.41
CA GLU A 194 -26.22 4.17 -4.62
C GLU A 194 -27.08 3.31 -3.68
N ALA A 195 -27.20 3.72 -2.41
CA ALA A 195 -28.05 3.08 -1.40
C ALA A 195 -29.53 3.00 -1.83
N ARG A 196 -30.04 4.00 -2.57
CA ARG A 196 -31.41 3.95 -3.14
C ARG A 196 -31.59 2.77 -4.09
N TRP A 197 -30.58 2.50 -4.91
CA TRP A 197 -30.61 1.36 -5.81
C TRP A 197 -30.57 0.05 -5.01
N MET A 198 -29.73 -0.05 -3.98
CA MET A 198 -29.64 -1.24 -3.11
C MET A 198 -30.97 -1.57 -2.43
N VAL A 199 -31.66 -0.55 -1.91
CA VAL A 199 -33.01 -0.71 -1.35
C VAL A 199 -33.98 -1.21 -2.42
N GLY A 200 -33.95 -0.65 -3.63
CA GLY A 200 -34.78 -1.10 -4.76
C GLY A 200 -34.54 -2.56 -5.15
N SER A 201 -33.28 -2.99 -5.21
CA SER A 201 -32.89 -4.39 -5.53
C SER A 201 -33.36 -5.41 -4.48
N SER A 202 -33.63 -4.94 -3.26
CA SER A 202 -34.15 -5.75 -2.15
C SER A 202 -35.67 -5.86 -2.14
N GLN A 203 -36.36 -5.08 -2.98
CA GLN A 203 -37.83 -5.07 -3.07
C GLN A 203 -38.34 -5.99 -4.18
N LYS A 204 -39.56 -6.51 -3.99
CA LYS A 204 -40.27 -7.27 -5.02
C LYS A 204 -40.50 -6.39 -6.25
N ASN A 205 -40.03 -6.86 -7.40
CA ASN A 205 -40.34 -6.27 -8.69
C ASN A 205 -41.49 -7.04 -9.37
N VAL A 206 -41.81 -6.73 -10.63
CA VAL A 206 -42.92 -7.36 -11.37
C VAL A 206 -42.73 -8.87 -11.61
N SER A 207 -41.53 -9.43 -11.40
CA SER A 207 -41.31 -10.89 -11.40
C SER A 207 -41.81 -11.58 -10.13
N GLY A 208 -42.24 -10.83 -9.11
CA GLY A 208 -42.72 -11.34 -7.83
C GLY A 208 -41.62 -11.65 -6.81
N VAL A 209 -40.35 -11.51 -7.20
CA VAL A 209 -39.17 -11.71 -6.33
C VAL A 209 -38.17 -10.56 -6.50
N SER A 210 -37.40 -10.26 -5.45
CA SER A 210 -36.30 -9.28 -5.50
C SER A 210 -35.03 -9.88 -6.10
N ASP A 211 -34.09 -9.04 -6.54
CA ASP A 211 -32.79 -9.52 -7.06
C ASP A 211 -31.92 -10.10 -5.94
N VAL A 212 -31.97 -9.49 -4.76
CA VAL A 212 -31.33 -10.01 -3.55
C VAL A 212 -31.90 -11.38 -3.18
N TYR A 213 -33.21 -11.59 -3.33
CA TYR A 213 -33.82 -12.92 -3.12
C TYR A 213 -33.30 -13.96 -4.11
N ARG A 214 -33.22 -13.61 -5.40
CA ARG A 214 -32.69 -14.52 -6.44
C ARG A 214 -31.27 -14.95 -6.08
N CYS A 215 -30.41 -14.01 -5.72
CA CYS A 215 -29.05 -14.28 -5.27
C CYS A 215 -29.01 -15.19 -4.02
N GLY A 216 -29.81 -14.88 -2.99
CA GLY A 216 -29.86 -15.66 -1.76
C GLY A 216 -30.32 -17.11 -1.96
N VAL A 217 -31.35 -17.34 -2.78
CA VAL A 217 -31.81 -18.71 -3.11
C VAL A 217 -30.75 -19.47 -3.91
N THR A 218 -30.10 -18.79 -4.86
CA THR A 218 -29.00 -19.38 -5.66
C THR A 218 -27.83 -19.80 -4.78
N ILE A 219 -27.38 -18.93 -3.86
CA ILE A 219 -26.30 -19.24 -2.91
C ILE A 219 -26.71 -20.41 -2.02
N ARG A 220 -27.89 -20.36 -1.38
CA ARG A 220 -28.40 -21.44 -0.52
C ARG A 220 -28.45 -22.79 -1.25
N GLY A 221 -28.75 -22.77 -2.55
CA GLY A 221 -28.83 -23.97 -3.37
C GLY A 221 -27.47 -24.51 -3.81
N SER A 222 -26.37 -23.78 -3.65
CA SER A 222 -25.07 -24.14 -4.20
C SER A 222 -24.19 -24.88 -3.19
N ASP A 223 -23.25 -25.68 -3.69
CA ASP A 223 -22.30 -26.45 -2.89
C ASP A 223 -20.99 -25.66 -2.62
N ALA A 224 -20.71 -24.64 -3.45
CA ALA A 224 -19.60 -23.71 -3.29
C ALA A 224 -19.89 -22.38 -4.01
N ILE A 225 -19.13 -21.35 -3.67
CA ILE A 225 -19.11 -20.05 -4.36
C ILE A 225 -17.77 -19.90 -5.06
N ILE A 226 -17.79 -19.49 -6.32
CA ILE A 226 -16.59 -19.01 -7.02
C ILE A 226 -16.69 -17.49 -7.14
N VAL A 227 -15.58 -16.78 -6.90
CA VAL A 227 -15.48 -15.33 -7.11
C VAL A 227 -14.35 -15.03 -8.09
N ARG A 228 -14.55 -14.09 -9.02
CA ARG A 228 -13.51 -13.62 -9.95
C ARG A 228 -12.54 -12.65 -9.27
N HIS A 229 -11.76 -13.20 -8.35
CA HIS A 229 -10.85 -12.45 -7.52
C HIS A 229 -9.67 -13.31 -7.03
N CYS A 230 -8.73 -12.75 -6.26
CA CYS A 230 -7.63 -13.45 -5.58
C CYS A 230 -7.55 -13.13 -4.06
N HIS A 231 -6.86 -13.96 -3.29
CA HIS A 231 -6.73 -13.82 -1.84
C HIS A 231 -5.88 -12.61 -1.43
N GLU A 232 -4.88 -12.30 -2.23
CA GLU A 232 -3.94 -11.19 -2.04
C GLU A 232 -4.67 -9.85 -2.00
N PHE A 233 -5.79 -9.73 -2.72
CA PHE A 233 -6.55 -8.49 -2.81
C PHE A 233 -7.84 -8.52 -1.97
N GLU A 234 -8.59 -9.63 -1.86
CA GLU A 234 -9.86 -9.70 -1.10
C GLU A 234 -9.85 -10.60 0.15
N GLY A 235 -8.69 -11.02 0.66
CA GLY A 235 -8.59 -12.08 1.67
C GLY A 235 -9.62 -12.03 2.82
N GLN A 236 -9.78 -10.88 3.48
CA GLN A 236 -10.75 -10.69 4.56
C GLN A 236 -12.22 -10.76 4.09
N TRP A 237 -12.52 -10.26 2.89
CA TRP A 237 -13.86 -10.28 2.29
C TRP A 237 -14.23 -11.67 1.78
N LEU A 238 -13.29 -12.41 1.17
CA LEU A 238 -13.47 -13.81 0.79
C LEU A 238 -13.74 -14.68 2.02
N LYS A 239 -13.00 -14.43 3.11
CA LYS A 239 -13.20 -15.14 4.38
C LYS A 239 -14.56 -14.83 5.00
N LEU A 240 -14.95 -13.55 5.03
CA LEU A 240 -16.26 -13.14 5.50
C LEU A 240 -17.39 -13.80 4.69
N LEU A 241 -17.24 -13.88 3.38
CA LEU A 241 -18.23 -14.52 2.51
C LEU A 241 -18.38 -16.02 2.83
N GLU A 242 -17.26 -16.72 3.07
CA GLU A 242 -17.24 -18.12 3.52
C GLU A 242 -17.97 -18.27 4.86
N ASP A 243 -17.70 -17.36 5.81
CA ASP A 243 -18.28 -17.39 7.15
C ASP A 243 -19.78 -17.07 7.13
N LEU A 244 -20.24 -16.14 6.29
CA LEU A 244 -21.65 -15.75 6.15
C LEU A 244 -22.54 -16.84 5.52
N HIS A 245 -21.97 -17.68 4.66
CA HIS A 245 -22.72 -18.68 3.91
C HIS A 245 -22.39 -20.13 4.31
N HIS A 246 -21.39 -20.35 5.16
CA HIS A 246 -20.97 -21.65 5.66
C HIS A 246 -20.64 -22.65 4.53
N MET A 247 -20.00 -22.18 3.46
CA MET A 247 -19.61 -23.01 2.31
C MET A 247 -18.30 -22.53 1.69
N PRO A 248 -17.55 -23.41 0.99
CA PRO A 248 -16.28 -23.04 0.39
C PRO A 248 -16.44 -21.87 -0.60
N VAL A 249 -15.57 -20.87 -0.45
CA VAL A 249 -15.41 -19.76 -1.40
C VAL A 249 -14.08 -19.90 -2.12
N LEU A 250 -14.11 -20.00 -3.44
CA LEU A 250 -12.96 -20.29 -4.28
C LEU A 250 -12.67 -19.09 -5.21
N PRO A 251 -11.55 -18.38 -5.02
CA PRO A 251 -11.11 -17.37 -5.97
C PRO A 251 -10.59 -18.02 -7.26
N THR A 252 -10.97 -17.47 -8.42
CA THR A 252 -10.46 -17.89 -9.74
C THR A 252 -9.19 -17.15 -10.19
N GLY A 253 -8.71 -16.19 -9.39
CA GLY A 253 -7.79 -15.16 -9.83
C GLY A 253 -8.53 -14.03 -10.57
N LEU A 254 -7.80 -12.95 -10.89
CA LEU A 254 -8.36 -11.81 -11.62
C LEU A 254 -8.77 -12.15 -13.07
N MET A 255 -8.22 -13.24 -13.63
CA MET A 255 -8.44 -13.68 -15.02
C MET A 255 -8.34 -12.50 -15.99
N PRO A 256 -7.18 -11.80 -16.08
CA PRO A 256 -7.01 -10.72 -17.03
C PRO A 256 -7.22 -11.23 -18.46
N PRO A 257 -7.90 -10.47 -19.33
CA PRO A 257 -8.08 -10.86 -20.72
C PRO A 257 -6.74 -10.84 -21.47
N ILE A 258 -6.54 -11.78 -22.39
CA ILE A 258 -5.31 -11.88 -23.20
C ILE A 258 -5.41 -10.95 -24.40
N VAL A 259 -4.35 -10.17 -24.68
CA VAL A 259 -4.25 -9.39 -25.92
C VAL A 259 -4.05 -10.38 -27.08
N GLU A 260 -5.13 -10.70 -27.81
CA GLU A 260 -5.01 -11.56 -29.00
C GLU A 260 -4.30 -10.79 -30.14
N SER A 261 -3.19 -11.34 -30.61
CA SER A 261 -2.27 -10.66 -31.53
C SER A 261 -2.65 -10.74 -33.02
N SER A 262 -3.56 -11.62 -33.45
CA SER A 262 -3.53 -12.06 -34.86
C SER A 262 -4.74 -11.72 -35.76
N THR A 263 -5.89 -11.32 -35.22
CA THR A 263 -7.11 -11.11 -36.05
C THR A 263 -7.40 -9.65 -36.41
N ASP A 264 -6.99 -8.70 -35.56
CA ASP A 264 -7.37 -7.29 -35.71
C ASP A 264 -6.30 -6.40 -36.40
N GLU A 265 -5.12 -6.93 -36.72
CA GLU A 265 -4.05 -6.15 -37.41
C GLU A 265 -4.44 -5.69 -38.82
N LYS A 266 -5.44 -6.33 -39.43
CA LYS A 266 -5.99 -5.97 -40.75
C LYS A 266 -7.28 -5.15 -40.67
N ASN A 267 -7.73 -4.78 -39.48
CA ASN A 267 -8.94 -4.00 -39.30
C ASN A 267 -8.64 -2.52 -39.56
N GLU A 268 -9.22 -1.95 -40.63
CA GLU A 268 -9.03 -0.54 -41.02
C GLU A 268 -9.33 0.43 -39.87
N SER A 269 -10.30 0.12 -38.99
CA SER A 269 -10.59 0.98 -37.84
C SER A 269 -9.48 0.97 -36.81
N TRP A 270 -8.85 -0.19 -36.56
CA TRP A 270 -7.70 -0.28 -35.67
C TRP A 270 -6.48 0.41 -36.26
N ILE A 271 -6.24 0.28 -37.57
CA ILE A 271 -5.14 0.96 -38.25
C ILE A 271 -5.24 2.48 -38.03
N SER A 272 -6.41 3.06 -38.27
CA SER A 272 -6.63 4.51 -38.07
C SER A 272 -6.50 4.93 -36.59
N ILE A 273 -6.98 4.11 -35.65
CA ILE A 273 -6.84 4.39 -34.21
C ILE A 273 -5.36 4.33 -33.82
N ASN A 274 -4.63 3.30 -34.25
CA ASN A 274 -3.22 3.11 -33.92
C ASN A 274 -2.36 4.23 -34.51
N GLU A 275 -2.55 4.59 -35.78
CA GLU A 275 -1.84 5.71 -36.42
C GLU A 275 -2.05 7.02 -35.63
N TRP A 276 -3.28 7.31 -35.20
CA TRP A 276 -3.53 8.50 -34.39
C TRP A 276 -2.89 8.41 -33.00
N LEU A 277 -2.89 7.24 -32.37
CA LEU A 277 -2.26 7.02 -31.07
C LEU A 277 -0.73 7.11 -31.15
N ASP A 278 -0.11 6.64 -32.25
CA ASP A 278 1.33 6.72 -32.54
C ASP A 278 1.81 8.17 -32.69
N GLU A 279 0.95 9.08 -33.15
CA GLU A 279 1.25 10.51 -33.24
C GLU A 279 1.27 11.23 -31.88
N LYS A 280 0.83 10.58 -30.80
CA LYS A 280 0.70 11.21 -29.48
C LYS A 280 1.91 10.89 -28.60
N PRO A 281 2.39 11.86 -27.79
CA PRO A 281 3.46 11.60 -26.85
C PRO A 281 3.13 10.43 -25.92
N LYS A 282 4.15 9.69 -25.50
CA LYS A 282 4.02 8.57 -24.58
C LYS A 282 3.30 9.01 -23.29
N GLY A 283 2.29 8.28 -22.86
CA GLY A 283 1.53 8.55 -21.63
C GLY A 283 0.71 9.86 -21.65
N SER A 284 0.41 10.45 -22.81
CA SER A 284 -0.31 11.73 -22.91
C SER A 284 -1.82 11.60 -23.06
N ILE A 285 -2.33 10.40 -23.36
CA ILE A 285 -3.73 10.20 -23.69
C ILE A 285 -4.50 9.73 -22.46
N VAL A 286 -5.54 10.49 -22.12
CA VAL A 286 -6.61 10.00 -21.26
C VAL A 286 -7.56 9.17 -22.12
N TYR A 287 -7.55 7.85 -21.93
CA TYR A 287 -8.54 6.97 -22.54
C TYR A 287 -9.85 7.05 -21.74
N ILE A 288 -11.00 7.21 -22.40
CA ILE A 288 -12.31 7.28 -21.76
C ILE A 288 -13.22 6.21 -22.35
N ALA A 289 -13.64 5.26 -21.50
CA ALA A 289 -14.62 4.25 -21.86
C ALA A 289 -15.55 3.92 -20.68
N LEU A 290 -16.84 4.21 -20.86
CA LEU A 290 -17.86 4.04 -19.83
C LEU A 290 -18.64 2.72 -19.95
N GLY A 291 -18.15 1.78 -20.75
CA GLY A 291 -18.84 0.51 -21.01
C GLY A 291 -20.01 0.65 -22.00
N SER A 292 -20.53 -0.48 -22.48
CA SER A 292 -21.63 -0.53 -23.47
C SER A 292 -23.04 -0.56 -22.84
N GLU A 293 -23.12 -0.86 -21.54
CA GLU A 293 -24.39 -1.01 -20.81
C GLU A 293 -24.75 0.24 -19.98
N VAL A 294 -23.81 1.17 -19.81
CA VAL A 294 -24.07 2.43 -19.10
C VAL A 294 -24.79 3.40 -20.02
N THR A 295 -25.96 3.87 -19.59
CA THR A 295 -26.68 4.95 -20.26
C THR A 295 -26.39 6.26 -19.54
N VAL A 296 -25.60 7.13 -20.17
CA VAL A 296 -25.21 8.44 -19.62
C VAL A 296 -26.19 9.50 -20.14
N GLY A 297 -26.70 10.36 -19.26
CA GLY A 297 -27.62 11.43 -19.63
C GLY A 297 -26.95 12.51 -20.47
N GLN A 298 -27.71 13.19 -21.33
CA GLN A 298 -27.17 14.26 -22.20
C GLN A 298 -26.48 15.39 -21.41
N SER A 299 -26.99 15.72 -20.21
CA SER A 299 -26.35 16.68 -19.31
C SER A 299 -24.98 16.22 -18.81
N GLU A 300 -24.83 14.92 -18.52
CA GLU A 300 -23.57 14.34 -18.06
C GLU A 300 -22.56 14.24 -19.21
N ILE A 301 -23.02 13.91 -20.43
CA ILE A 301 -22.19 13.94 -21.65
C ILE A 301 -21.67 15.36 -21.91
N ASN A 302 -22.53 16.38 -21.80
CA ASN A 302 -22.14 17.77 -21.99
C ASN A 302 -21.09 18.22 -20.98
N GLU A 303 -21.20 17.78 -19.74
CA GLU A 303 -20.27 18.16 -18.69
C GLU A 303 -18.96 17.38 -18.75
N LEU A 304 -19.00 16.10 -19.14
CA LEU A 304 -17.78 15.33 -19.45
C LEU A 304 -17.02 15.96 -20.61
N ALA A 305 -17.72 16.31 -21.69
CA ALA A 305 -17.15 17.05 -22.81
C ALA A 305 -16.54 18.38 -22.33
N ARG A 306 -17.26 19.17 -21.54
CA ARG A 306 -16.75 20.42 -20.97
C ARG A 306 -15.51 20.21 -20.08
N GLY A 307 -15.47 19.14 -19.30
CA GLY A 307 -14.31 18.76 -18.50
C GLY A 307 -13.07 18.48 -19.35
N LEU A 308 -13.25 17.71 -20.43
CA LEU A 308 -12.22 17.44 -21.43
C LEU A 308 -11.78 18.71 -22.18
N GLU A 309 -12.68 19.66 -22.44
CA GLU A 309 -12.30 20.94 -23.03
C GLU A 309 -11.40 21.72 -22.10
N LEU A 310 -11.85 21.92 -20.86
CA LEU A 310 -11.17 22.79 -19.90
C LEU A 310 -9.81 22.23 -19.47
N SER A 311 -9.66 20.91 -19.49
CA SER A 311 -8.38 20.29 -19.19
C SER A 311 -7.28 20.64 -20.17
N GLY A 312 -7.59 20.86 -21.45
CA GLY A 312 -6.56 20.99 -22.48
C GLY A 312 -5.83 19.68 -22.79
N SER A 313 -6.30 18.56 -22.26
CA SER A 313 -5.67 17.24 -22.39
C SER A 313 -5.89 16.59 -23.74
N PRO A 314 -4.92 15.81 -24.25
CA PRO A 314 -5.20 14.81 -25.25
C PRO A 314 -6.06 13.70 -24.69
N PHE A 315 -7.06 13.26 -25.46
CA PHE A 315 -8.00 12.24 -25.01
C PHE A 315 -8.50 11.36 -26.15
N PHE A 316 -8.78 10.11 -25.84
CA PHE A 316 -9.49 9.20 -26.74
C PHE A 316 -10.77 8.75 -26.06
N TRP A 317 -11.90 9.28 -26.49
CA TRP A 317 -13.20 9.03 -25.87
C TRP A 317 -14.06 8.10 -26.71
N VAL A 318 -14.29 6.89 -26.21
CA VAL A 318 -15.24 5.95 -26.78
C VAL A 318 -16.64 6.34 -26.31
N LEU A 319 -17.39 7.00 -27.19
CA LEU A 319 -18.77 7.43 -26.93
C LEU A 319 -19.72 6.61 -27.82
N ARG A 320 -20.00 5.39 -27.37
CA ARG A 320 -20.96 4.53 -28.05
C ARG A 320 -22.38 4.84 -27.61
N LYS A 321 -23.31 4.72 -28.55
CA LYS A 321 -24.72 4.63 -28.21
C LYS A 321 -24.98 3.30 -27.49
N PRO A 322 -25.77 3.28 -26.40
CA PRO A 322 -26.27 2.03 -25.85
C PRO A 322 -26.96 1.26 -26.98
N SER A 323 -26.60 -0.01 -27.16
CA SER A 323 -27.33 -0.83 -28.13
C SER A 323 -28.79 -0.93 -27.64
N GLY A 324 -29.76 -0.93 -28.54
CA GLY A 324 -31.18 -0.93 -28.17
C GLY A 324 -31.83 0.44 -27.92
N SER A 325 -31.10 1.56 -27.88
CA SER A 325 -31.71 2.90 -27.68
C SER A 325 -32.77 3.23 -28.75
N ARG A 326 -34.03 3.38 -28.30
CA ARG A 326 -35.20 3.71 -29.15
C ARG A 326 -35.18 5.15 -29.67
N ASN A 327 -34.42 6.02 -29.02
CA ASN A 327 -34.25 7.39 -29.48
C ASN A 327 -33.36 7.35 -30.74
N LYS A 328 -33.88 7.76 -31.91
CA LYS A 328 -33.09 7.76 -33.16
C LYS A 328 -32.10 8.91 -33.22
N ASP A 329 -32.22 9.87 -32.31
CA ASP A 329 -31.36 11.05 -32.30
C ASP A 329 -29.90 10.65 -31.99
N PRO A 330 -28.92 11.33 -32.63
CA PRO A 330 -27.51 11.16 -32.30
C PRO A 330 -27.27 11.51 -30.83
N ILE A 331 -26.25 10.90 -30.22
CA ILE A 331 -25.67 11.52 -29.02
C ILE A 331 -25.08 12.86 -29.47
N GLU A 332 -25.66 13.96 -28.98
CA GLU A 332 -25.20 15.30 -29.33
C GLU A 332 -24.03 15.66 -28.44
N LEU A 333 -22.89 16.01 -29.03
CA LEU A 333 -21.81 16.67 -28.30
C LEU A 333 -22.14 18.18 -28.24
N PRO A 334 -21.63 18.92 -27.24
CA PRO A 334 -21.79 20.37 -27.23
C PRO A 334 -21.37 21.00 -28.56
N ASP A 335 -22.14 21.97 -29.05
CA ASP A 335 -21.91 22.60 -30.36
C ASP A 335 -20.44 23.00 -30.54
N GLY A 336 -19.80 22.50 -31.60
CA GLY A 336 -18.41 22.79 -31.94
C GLY A 336 -17.35 22.11 -31.05
N PHE A 337 -17.71 21.18 -30.16
CA PHE A 337 -16.77 20.47 -29.27
C PHE A 337 -15.67 19.74 -30.05
N GLU A 338 -16.04 18.93 -31.05
CA GLU A 338 -15.07 18.18 -31.86
C GLU A 338 -14.13 19.15 -32.61
N GLU A 339 -14.63 20.27 -33.12
CA GLU A 339 -13.82 21.28 -33.79
C GLU A 339 -12.85 22.01 -32.83
N ARG A 340 -13.29 22.29 -31.60
CA ARG A 340 -12.46 22.92 -30.55
C ARG A 340 -11.41 21.98 -29.96
N THR A 341 -11.56 20.67 -30.15
CA THR A 341 -10.67 19.65 -29.56
C THR A 341 -9.93 18.82 -30.60
N LYS A 342 -10.15 19.05 -31.91
CA LYS A 342 -9.64 18.23 -33.03
C LYS A 342 -8.13 18.00 -33.06
N ASP A 343 -7.35 18.89 -32.46
CA ASP A 343 -5.89 18.83 -32.40
C ASP A 343 -5.38 17.85 -31.32
N ARG A 344 -6.20 17.57 -30.31
CA ARG A 344 -5.81 16.81 -29.11
C ARG A 344 -6.75 15.64 -28.77
N GLY A 345 -7.99 15.68 -29.21
CA GLY A 345 -9.03 14.74 -28.79
C GLY A 345 -9.70 14.04 -29.96
N ILE A 346 -10.06 12.77 -29.78
CA ILE A 346 -10.96 12.03 -30.67
C ILE A 346 -12.16 11.53 -29.88
N VAL A 347 -13.34 11.66 -30.47
CA VAL A 347 -14.56 10.96 -30.02
C VAL A 347 -14.87 9.83 -31.01
N TRP A 348 -14.73 8.59 -30.55
CA TRP A 348 -14.98 7.41 -31.36
C TRP A 348 -16.36 6.82 -31.05
N LYS A 349 -17.24 6.81 -32.06
CA LYS A 349 -18.66 6.42 -31.90
C LYS A 349 -18.94 4.93 -32.16
N SER A 350 -17.91 4.15 -32.49
CA SER A 350 -18.02 2.74 -32.89
C SER A 350 -17.20 1.81 -32.00
N TRP A 351 -17.21 0.51 -32.32
CA TRP A 351 -16.39 -0.46 -31.60
C TRP A 351 -14.89 -0.17 -31.74
N VAL A 352 -14.14 -0.45 -30.67
CA VAL A 352 -12.68 -0.31 -30.56
C VAL A 352 -12.10 -1.50 -29.79
N PRO A 353 -10.86 -1.93 -30.13
CA PRO A 353 -10.15 -2.96 -29.38
C PRO A 353 -9.55 -2.36 -28.11
N GLN A 354 -10.37 -2.25 -27.05
CA GLN A 354 -10.02 -1.57 -25.79
C GLN A 354 -8.67 -2.02 -25.20
N LEU A 355 -8.40 -3.32 -25.15
CA LEU A 355 -7.12 -3.83 -24.60
C LEU A 355 -5.91 -3.36 -25.41
N LYS A 356 -6.04 -3.21 -26.72
CA LYS A 356 -4.95 -2.70 -27.56
C LYS A 356 -4.71 -1.21 -27.31
N ILE A 357 -5.79 -0.44 -27.17
CA ILE A 357 -5.70 0.98 -26.79
C ILE A 357 -5.05 1.11 -25.42
N LEU A 358 -5.52 0.37 -24.41
CA LEU A 358 -4.93 0.37 -23.07
C LEU A 358 -3.48 -0.13 -23.08
N SER A 359 -3.08 -1.05 -23.97
CA SER A 359 -1.68 -1.46 -24.09
C SER A 359 -0.78 -0.45 -24.81
N HIS A 360 -1.38 0.56 -25.47
CA HIS A 360 -0.65 1.50 -26.30
C HIS A 360 0.16 2.48 -25.44
N GLU A 361 1.41 2.74 -25.82
CA GLU A 361 2.33 3.53 -24.99
C GLU A 361 1.90 4.99 -24.80
N SER A 362 1.11 5.54 -25.71
CA SER A 362 0.57 6.89 -25.60
C SER A 362 -0.54 7.05 -24.57
N VAL A 363 -1.16 5.96 -24.08
CA VAL A 363 -2.17 6.05 -23.01
C VAL A 363 -1.48 6.25 -21.66
N GLY A 364 -1.84 7.33 -20.97
CA GLY A 364 -1.29 7.70 -19.66
C GLY A 364 -2.27 7.59 -18.51
N GLY A 365 -3.56 7.38 -18.81
CA GLY A 365 -4.56 7.16 -17.78
C GLY A 365 -5.92 6.76 -18.36
N PHE A 366 -6.76 6.19 -17.50
CA PHE A 366 -8.02 5.57 -17.93
C PHE A 366 -9.22 6.07 -17.12
N LEU A 367 -10.13 6.81 -17.77
CA LEU A 367 -11.45 7.12 -17.25
C LEU A 367 -12.41 5.97 -17.53
N THR A 368 -12.83 5.33 -16.45
CA THR A 368 -13.63 4.11 -16.47
C THR A 368 -14.89 4.27 -15.64
N HIS A 369 -15.93 3.54 -16.05
CA HIS A 369 -17.18 3.39 -15.29
C HIS A 369 -17.03 2.53 -14.01
N CYS A 370 -15.81 2.06 -13.70
CA CYS A 370 -15.52 1.26 -12.49
C CYS A 370 -16.19 -0.13 -12.44
N GLY A 371 -16.62 -0.67 -13.59
CA GLY A 371 -16.92 -2.10 -13.69
C GLY A 371 -15.65 -2.92 -13.43
N TRP A 372 -15.76 -4.04 -12.70
CA TRP A 372 -14.60 -4.80 -12.24
C TRP A 372 -13.66 -5.24 -13.37
N SER A 373 -14.19 -5.71 -14.50
CA SER A 373 -13.37 -6.02 -15.69
C SER A 373 -12.59 -4.80 -16.19
N SER A 374 -13.24 -3.64 -16.26
CA SER A 374 -12.61 -2.40 -16.71
C SER A 374 -11.49 -1.96 -15.75
N ILE A 375 -11.69 -2.15 -14.44
CA ILE A 375 -10.66 -1.89 -13.43
C ILE A 375 -9.46 -2.82 -13.65
N ILE A 376 -9.69 -4.14 -13.77
CA ILE A 376 -8.60 -5.11 -14.03
C ILE A 376 -7.84 -4.76 -15.30
N GLU A 377 -8.53 -4.38 -16.38
CA GLU A 377 -7.91 -4.01 -17.65
C GLU A 377 -7.02 -2.78 -17.53
N GLY A 378 -7.45 -1.74 -16.80
CA GLY A 378 -6.63 -0.57 -16.56
C GLY A 378 -5.42 -0.87 -15.68
N LEU A 379 -5.62 -1.60 -14.57
CA LEU A 379 -4.55 -1.99 -13.65
C LEU A 379 -3.53 -2.93 -14.30
N MET A 380 -3.97 -3.82 -15.19
CA MET A 380 -3.09 -4.74 -15.92
C MET A 380 -1.98 -4.03 -16.71
N PHE A 381 -2.24 -2.82 -17.19
CA PHE A 381 -1.27 -2.01 -17.93
C PHE A 381 -0.67 -0.87 -17.09
N GLY A 382 -0.93 -0.86 -15.78
CA GLY A 382 -0.38 0.13 -14.85
C GLY A 382 -0.98 1.53 -14.99
N HIS A 383 -2.18 1.66 -15.56
CA HIS A 383 -2.79 2.97 -15.77
C HIS A 383 -3.43 3.53 -14.49
N PRO A 384 -3.20 4.81 -14.16
CA PRO A 384 -4.01 5.50 -13.17
C PRO A 384 -5.47 5.54 -13.62
N LEU A 385 -6.39 5.26 -12.69
CA LEU A 385 -7.82 5.19 -12.96
C LEU A 385 -8.54 6.49 -12.56
N ILE A 386 -9.26 7.09 -13.50
CA ILE A 386 -10.29 8.10 -13.20
C ILE A 386 -11.61 7.37 -13.04
N MET A 387 -12.11 7.34 -11.82
CA MET A 387 -13.22 6.48 -11.44
C MET A 387 -14.56 7.24 -11.48
N LEU A 388 -15.44 6.84 -12.38
CA LEU A 388 -16.77 7.43 -12.55
C LEU A 388 -17.85 6.33 -12.47
N PRO A 389 -18.24 5.87 -11.27
CA PRO A 389 -19.19 4.76 -11.13
C PRO A 389 -20.61 5.18 -11.53
N PHE A 390 -21.34 4.29 -12.21
CA PHE A 390 -22.73 4.53 -12.64
C PHE A 390 -23.72 3.47 -12.13
N LEU A 391 -23.26 2.24 -11.95
CA LEU A 391 -24.10 1.09 -11.61
C LEU A 391 -23.70 0.47 -10.26
N VAL A 392 -24.70 -0.13 -9.62
CA VAL A 392 -24.65 -1.15 -8.54
C VAL A 392 -23.33 -1.28 -7.77
N ASP A 393 -22.46 -2.18 -8.23
CA ASP A 393 -21.25 -2.63 -7.54
C ASP A 393 -20.08 -1.66 -7.75
N GLN A 394 -20.16 -0.82 -8.77
CA GLN A 394 -19.09 0.08 -9.19
C GLN A 394 -18.77 1.10 -8.10
N GLY A 395 -19.79 1.60 -7.40
CA GLY A 395 -19.59 2.50 -6.26
C GLY A 395 -18.80 1.83 -5.12
N LEU A 396 -19.14 0.58 -4.77
CA LEU A 396 -18.37 -0.17 -3.78
C LEU A 396 -16.96 -0.51 -4.26
N ASN A 397 -16.79 -0.86 -5.55
CA ASN A 397 -15.48 -1.11 -6.12
C ASN A 397 -14.57 0.10 -5.93
N VAL A 398 -15.08 1.32 -6.19
CA VAL A 398 -14.37 2.58 -5.92
C VAL A 398 -14.01 2.71 -4.45
N ARG A 399 -14.96 2.46 -3.53
CA ARG A 399 -14.71 2.65 -2.10
C ARG A 399 -13.71 1.67 -1.51
N ILE A 400 -13.74 0.42 -1.94
CA ILE A 400 -12.76 -0.59 -1.51
C ILE A 400 -11.37 -0.21 -2.00
N LEU A 401 -11.30 0.21 -3.25
CA LEU A 401 -10.07 0.67 -3.86
C LEU A 401 -9.50 1.92 -3.15
N GLU A 402 -10.35 2.85 -2.71
CA GLU A 402 -9.95 3.96 -1.84
C GLU A 402 -9.49 3.49 -0.45
N ASP A 403 -10.21 2.57 0.19
CA ASP A 403 -9.90 2.03 1.52
C ASP A 403 -8.56 1.28 1.55
N LYS A 404 -8.18 0.67 0.42
CA LYS A 404 -6.92 -0.07 0.26
C LYS A 404 -5.70 0.77 -0.06
N GLY A 405 -5.86 2.05 -0.42
CA GLY A 405 -4.74 3.00 -0.56
C GLY A 405 -3.70 2.70 -1.65
N GLU A 406 -3.87 1.67 -2.48
CA GLU A 406 -2.93 1.27 -3.52
C GLU A 406 -3.46 1.64 -4.92
N TYR A 407 -2.66 2.42 -5.67
CA TYR A 407 -2.85 2.85 -7.07
C TYR A 407 -3.90 3.94 -7.38
N ILE A 408 -4.32 4.76 -6.41
CA ILE A 408 -5.45 5.68 -6.65
C ILE A 408 -5.22 7.07 -6.05
N LEU A 409 -5.30 8.08 -6.92
CA LEU A 409 -5.31 9.48 -6.52
C LEU A 409 -6.75 9.90 -6.20
N HIS A 410 -6.91 10.26 -4.93
CA HIS A 410 -8.12 10.71 -4.29
C HIS A 410 -8.81 11.89 -4.99
N GLN A 411 -10.12 11.76 -5.21
CA GLN A 411 -11.04 12.90 -5.39
C GLN A 411 -12.10 12.85 -4.28
N GLN A 412 -11.85 13.55 -3.17
CA GLN A 412 -12.91 13.88 -2.22
C GLN A 412 -13.96 14.72 -2.96
N ASP A 413 -15.19 14.21 -2.91
CA ASP A 413 -16.44 14.86 -3.28
C ASP A 413 -16.72 15.12 -4.78
N ASN A 414 -17.63 14.26 -5.29
CA ASN A 414 -18.60 14.49 -6.37
C ASN A 414 -18.08 14.73 -7.81
N ALA A 415 -18.14 13.66 -8.60
CA ALA A 415 -18.50 13.75 -10.02
C ALA A 415 -19.77 12.94 -10.29
N ILE A 416 -20.94 13.42 -9.85
CA ILE A 416 -22.18 13.28 -10.63
C ILE A 416 -22.93 14.61 -10.50
N ILE A 417 -23.25 15.17 -11.65
CA ILE A 417 -23.93 16.43 -11.84
C ILE A 417 -25.42 16.15 -11.87
N TYR A 418 -26.12 16.43 -10.77
CA TYR A 418 -27.53 16.82 -10.85
C TYR A 418 -27.86 17.97 -9.90
N SER A 419 -28.34 19.03 -10.54
CA SER A 419 -28.95 20.23 -9.98
C SER A 419 -30.27 19.90 -9.29
N THR A 420 -30.38 20.23 -8.00
CA THR A 420 -31.53 20.95 -7.47
C THR A 420 -31.09 21.85 -6.30
N GLY A 421 -30.98 23.15 -6.59
CA GLY A 421 -31.12 24.25 -5.62
C GLY A 421 -30.17 24.32 -4.43
N LYS A 422 -29.17 25.24 -4.56
CA LYS A 422 -28.32 25.86 -3.51
C LYS A 422 -26.96 25.20 -3.24
N GLN A 423 -25.97 25.36 -4.14
CA GLN A 423 -24.54 25.31 -3.74
C GLN A 423 -23.53 25.90 -4.76
N GLN A 424 -23.74 27.13 -5.25
CA GLN A 424 -22.88 27.78 -6.26
C GLN A 424 -21.41 28.05 -5.85
N HIS A 425 -21.04 28.01 -4.57
CA HIS A 425 -19.66 28.33 -4.13
C HIS A 425 -18.72 27.12 -4.03
N ARG A 426 -19.23 25.87 -3.99
CA ARG A 426 -18.40 24.64 -4.00
C ARG A 426 -18.09 24.14 -5.42
N GLU A 427 -18.91 24.52 -6.40
CA GLU A 427 -18.83 24.07 -7.80
C GLU A 427 -17.60 24.57 -8.58
N ALA A 428 -17.06 25.75 -8.25
CA ALA A 428 -15.91 26.31 -8.95
C ALA A 428 -14.59 25.58 -8.63
N GLN A 429 -14.44 25.08 -7.39
CA GLN A 429 -13.20 24.49 -6.89
C GLN A 429 -13.04 23.02 -7.32
N THR A 430 -14.13 22.26 -7.41
CA THR A 430 -14.16 20.89 -7.96
C THR A 430 -13.82 20.87 -9.46
N LYS A 431 -14.23 21.91 -10.19
CA LYS A 431 -14.01 22.07 -11.62
C LYS A 431 -12.56 22.39 -11.97
N GLU A 432 -11.90 23.24 -11.19
CA GLU A 432 -10.46 23.52 -11.33
C GLU A 432 -9.60 22.28 -11.04
N ASN A 433 -10.00 21.43 -10.09
CA ASN A 433 -9.27 20.20 -9.76
C ASN A 433 -9.34 19.15 -10.88
N CYS A 434 -10.50 18.93 -11.52
CA CYS A 434 -10.61 18.06 -12.70
C CYS A 434 -9.74 18.54 -13.86
N VAL A 435 -9.67 19.86 -14.06
CA VAL A 435 -8.87 20.49 -15.12
C VAL A 435 -7.38 20.34 -14.86
N GLN A 436 -6.92 20.56 -13.62
CA GLN A 436 -5.52 20.37 -13.23
C GLN A 436 -5.09 18.89 -13.32
N PHE A 437 -5.99 17.98 -12.96
CA PHE A 437 -5.72 16.54 -13.02
C PHE A 437 -5.63 16.02 -14.45
N LEU A 438 -6.58 16.37 -15.30
CA LEU A 438 -6.50 16.02 -16.72
C LEU A 438 -5.23 16.66 -17.36
N LYS A 439 -4.82 17.88 -16.98
CA LYS A 439 -3.52 18.47 -17.39
C LYS A 439 -2.31 17.66 -16.95
N SER A 440 -2.34 17.04 -15.78
CA SER A 440 -1.26 16.18 -15.30
C SER A 440 -1.13 14.88 -16.10
N MET A 441 -2.24 14.32 -16.59
CA MET A 441 -2.28 13.07 -17.37
C MET A 441 -2.03 13.27 -18.88
N ALA A 442 -2.18 14.51 -19.34
CA ALA A 442 -2.05 14.92 -20.74
C ALA A 442 -0.64 15.31 -21.18
N ASN A 443 0.14 15.78 -20.21
CA ASN A 443 1.56 15.89 -20.36
C ASN A 443 2.10 14.48 -20.18
N GLY A 444 2.00 13.70 -21.26
CA GLY A 444 2.75 12.48 -21.37
C GLY A 444 4.21 12.81 -21.15
N ASP A 445 4.75 12.41 -20.01
CA ASP A 445 6.17 12.47 -19.77
C ASP A 445 6.83 11.43 -20.70
N GLU A 446 7.00 11.80 -21.97
CA GLU A 446 8.24 11.51 -22.65
C GLU A 446 9.35 11.98 -21.72
N ASN A 447 9.98 11.06 -20.99
CA ASN A 447 11.37 11.12 -20.47
C ASN A 447 11.98 12.53 -20.37
N ASN A 448 11.24 13.39 -19.72
CA ASN A 448 11.68 14.64 -19.16
C ASN A 448 11.12 14.60 -17.76
N THR A 449 11.45 13.49 -17.05
CA THR A 449 11.37 13.44 -15.59
C THR A 449 11.81 14.81 -15.13
N LYS A 450 10.86 15.59 -14.59
CA LYS A 450 11.17 16.94 -14.14
C LYS A 450 12.29 16.74 -13.15
N LYS A 451 13.51 17.09 -13.55
CA LYS A 451 14.69 16.86 -12.72
C LYS A 451 14.59 17.79 -11.54
N LEU A 452 13.92 17.32 -10.50
CA LEU A 452 13.76 18.03 -9.25
C LEU A 452 15.15 18.31 -8.69
N HIS A 453 15.32 19.52 -8.17
CA HIS A 453 16.42 19.83 -7.27
C HIS A 453 15.93 19.73 -5.84
N ILE A 454 16.41 18.71 -5.13
CA ILE A 454 15.99 18.40 -3.76
C ILE A 454 17.17 18.67 -2.81
N VAL A 455 16.90 19.41 -1.75
CA VAL A 455 17.86 19.65 -0.67
C VAL A 455 17.61 18.67 0.46
N MET A 456 18.69 18.05 0.94
CA MET A 456 18.68 17.15 2.09
C MET A 456 19.42 17.84 3.24
N PHE A 457 18.76 17.96 4.40
CA PHE A 457 19.37 18.62 5.57
C PHE A 457 19.11 17.82 6.86
N PRO A 458 19.90 16.76 7.13
CA PRO A 458 19.75 15.91 8.31
C PRO A 458 20.22 16.58 9.60
N TRP A 459 19.74 16.08 10.74
CA TRP A 459 20.36 16.34 12.04
C TRP A 459 21.81 15.80 12.09
N LEU A 460 22.69 16.45 12.86
CA LEU A 460 24.13 16.16 12.91
C LEU A 460 24.49 14.93 13.77
N ALA A 461 23.82 13.82 13.51
CA ALA A 461 24.07 12.50 14.09
C ALA A 461 24.16 11.47 12.96
N PHE A 462 25.08 10.51 13.02
CA PHE A 462 25.27 9.55 11.92
C PHE A 462 24.09 8.60 11.77
N GLY A 463 23.36 8.36 12.86
CA GLY A 463 22.05 7.70 12.82
C GLY A 463 21.02 8.40 11.92
N HIS A 464 21.17 9.70 11.67
CA HIS A 464 20.30 10.50 10.79
C HIS A 464 20.94 10.76 9.42
N ILE A 465 22.23 11.14 9.40
CA ILE A 465 22.94 11.51 8.17
C ILE A 465 22.98 10.32 7.18
N ILE A 466 23.22 9.10 7.67
CA ILE A 466 23.33 7.92 6.79
C ILE A 466 21.99 7.58 6.12
N PRO A 467 20.85 7.46 6.82
CA PRO A 467 19.55 7.26 6.16
C PRO A 467 19.18 8.35 5.15
N PHE A 468 19.47 9.62 5.45
CA PHE A 468 19.27 10.71 4.47
C PHE A 468 20.14 10.50 3.23
N LEU A 469 21.39 10.05 3.39
CA LEU A 469 22.29 9.77 2.26
C LEU A 469 21.80 8.57 1.44
N GLU A 470 21.29 7.52 2.09
CA GLU A 470 20.71 6.38 1.36
C GLU A 470 19.46 6.80 0.58
N LEU A 471 18.53 7.54 1.18
CA LEU A 471 17.38 8.10 0.47
C LEU A 471 17.81 8.99 -0.70
N SER A 472 18.88 9.78 -0.53
CA SER A 472 19.45 10.60 -1.60
C SER A 472 19.90 9.76 -2.80
N LYS A 473 20.50 8.59 -2.57
CA LYS A 473 20.91 7.68 -3.64
C LYS A 473 19.71 7.11 -4.38
N PHE A 474 18.66 6.71 -3.66
CA PHE A 474 17.42 6.22 -4.28
C PHE A 474 16.77 7.26 -5.19
N ILE A 475 16.63 8.50 -4.71
CA ILE A 475 16.08 9.60 -5.49
C ILE A 475 17.00 9.97 -6.67
N ALA A 476 18.32 9.98 -6.46
CA ALA A 476 19.29 10.26 -7.53
C ALA A 476 19.29 9.20 -8.64
N ARG A 477 19.02 7.92 -8.34
CA ARG A 477 18.86 6.85 -9.34
C ARG A 477 17.76 7.13 -10.35
N LYS A 478 16.73 7.90 -9.98
CA LYS A 478 15.64 8.33 -10.86
C LYS A 478 15.95 9.60 -11.66
N GLY A 479 17.17 10.12 -11.55
CA GLY A 479 17.66 11.24 -12.36
C GLY A 479 17.46 12.63 -11.75
N HIS A 480 16.97 12.70 -10.51
CA HIS A 480 16.85 13.96 -9.76
C HIS A 480 18.19 14.44 -9.20
N LYS A 481 18.30 15.75 -8.98
CA LYS A 481 19.48 16.41 -8.43
C LYS A 481 19.33 16.57 -6.91
N ILE A 482 20.32 16.13 -6.16
CA ILE A 482 20.41 16.28 -4.70
C ILE A 482 21.49 17.30 -4.33
N SER A 483 21.15 18.22 -3.43
CA SER A 483 22.13 18.96 -2.64
C SER A 483 22.06 18.51 -1.19
N PHE A 484 23.11 17.83 -0.74
CA PHE A 484 23.17 17.25 0.59
C PHE A 484 23.97 18.17 1.51
N ILE A 485 23.27 18.88 2.39
CA ILE A 485 23.86 19.87 3.29
C ILE A 485 24.34 19.17 4.56
N SER A 486 25.61 19.35 4.90
CA SER A 486 26.14 19.03 6.22
C SER A 486 27.39 19.86 6.49
N THR A 487 28.01 19.63 7.64
CA THR A 487 29.23 20.35 8.05
C THR A 487 30.47 19.73 7.39
N PRO A 488 31.58 20.48 7.23
CA PRO A 488 32.74 20.03 6.47
C PRO A 488 33.29 18.66 6.90
N ARG A 489 33.51 18.46 8.21
CA ARG A 489 34.10 17.25 8.77
C ARG A 489 33.12 16.08 8.73
N ASN A 490 31.82 16.33 8.82
CA ASN A 490 30.81 15.28 8.63
C ASN A 490 30.77 14.81 7.19
N ILE A 491 30.80 15.70 6.20
CA ILE A 491 30.92 15.32 4.79
C ILE A 491 32.20 14.49 4.55
N ASP A 492 33.33 14.88 5.14
CA ASP A 492 34.61 14.16 4.97
C ASP A 492 34.62 12.77 5.62
N ARG A 493 33.70 12.49 6.55
CA ARG A 493 33.49 11.19 7.19
C ARG A 493 32.55 10.27 6.40
N LEU A 494 31.77 10.81 5.46
CA LEU A 494 30.81 10.02 4.69
C LEU A 494 31.52 9.08 3.70
N PRO A 495 30.90 7.94 3.37
CA PRO A 495 31.41 7.09 2.30
C PRO A 495 31.48 7.89 0.99
N LYS A 496 32.49 7.59 0.17
CA LYS A 496 32.60 8.20 -1.16
C LYS A 496 31.36 7.85 -1.96
N ILE A 497 30.80 8.86 -2.63
CA ILE A 497 29.67 8.66 -3.53
C ILE A 497 30.15 7.79 -4.72
N PRO A 498 29.43 6.69 -5.04
CA PRO A 498 29.67 5.92 -6.25
C PRO A 498 29.69 6.80 -7.50
N SER A 499 30.55 6.50 -8.48
CA SER A 499 30.71 7.32 -9.69
C SER A 499 29.41 7.54 -10.47
N GLU A 500 28.49 6.58 -10.40
CA GLU A 500 27.14 6.66 -10.98
C GLU A 500 26.30 7.85 -10.45
N PHE A 501 26.54 8.33 -9.23
CA PHE A 501 25.80 9.45 -8.62
C PHE A 501 26.58 10.76 -8.62
N SER A 502 27.80 10.78 -9.14
CA SER A 502 28.71 11.95 -9.08
C SER A 502 28.13 13.22 -9.72
N ASN A 503 27.25 13.07 -10.72
CA ASN A 503 26.57 14.19 -11.38
C ASN A 503 25.20 14.54 -10.76
N SER A 504 24.68 13.69 -9.87
CA SER A 504 23.34 13.82 -9.30
C SER A 504 23.36 14.26 -7.84
N ILE A 505 24.38 13.88 -7.05
CA ILE A 505 24.49 14.24 -5.63
C ILE A 505 25.66 15.19 -5.42
N THR A 506 25.37 16.39 -4.91
CA THR A 506 26.38 17.39 -4.53
C THR A 506 26.41 17.55 -3.02
N PHE A 507 27.57 17.30 -2.40
CA PHE A 507 27.79 17.63 -0.99
C PHE A 507 28.01 19.13 -0.81
N VAL A 508 27.24 19.74 0.08
CA VAL A 508 27.29 21.16 0.40
C VAL A 508 27.82 21.33 1.82
N LYS A 509 29.06 21.79 1.94
CA LYS A 509 29.75 21.99 3.22
C LYS A 509 29.41 23.37 3.78
N ILE A 510 28.67 23.43 4.89
CA ILE A 510 28.37 24.67 5.62
C ILE A 510 28.97 24.57 7.03
N PRO A 511 29.96 25.40 7.39
CA PRO A 511 30.58 25.37 8.71
C PRO A 511 29.61 25.71 9.85
N LEU A 512 29.80 25.08 11.01
CA LEU A 512 29.10 25.51 12.23
C LEU A 512 29.70 26.81 12.75
N PRO A 513 28.87 27.73 13.28
CA PRO A 513 29.36 28.86 14.05
C PRO A 513 29.96 28.38 15.38
N ASN A 514 30.92 29.14 15.89
CA ASN A 514 31.47 28.89 17.23
C ASN A 514 30.42 29.21 18.29
N VAL A 515 30.21 28.27 19.22
CA VAL A 515 29.29 28.41 20.36
C VAL A 515 30.02 28.04 21.64
N ASP A 516 29.99 28.92 22.64
CA ASP A 516 30.55 28.64 23.96
C ASP A 516 29.91 27.39 24.58
N GLY A 517 30.74 26.45 25.02
CA GLY A 517 30.31 25.14 25.53
C GLY A 517 30.37 24.01 24.51
N LEU A 518 30.49 24.31 23.20
CA LEU A 518 30.75 23.31 22.18
C LEU A 518 32.27 23.15 21.98
N PRO A 519 32.83 21.93 21.99
CA PRO A 519 34.27 21.71 21.81
C PRO A 519 34.74 22.19 20.44
N LYS A 520 36.01 22.63 20.40
CA LYS A 520 36.66 23.00 19.14
C LYS A 520 36.63 21.80 18.18
N ASP A 521 36.20 22.07 16.95
CA ASP A 521 36.06 21.10 15.85
C ASP A 521 34.92 20.07 16.02
N ALA A 522 34.10 20.13 17.07
CA ALA A 522 32.95 19.24 17.22
C ALA A 522 31.83 19.59 16.23
N GLU A 523 31.48 18.63 15.38
CA GLU A 523 30.50 18.84 14.31
C GLU A 523 29.36 17.82 14.31
N ALA A 524 29.44 16.77 15.13
CA ALA A 524 28.38 15.76 15.26
C ALA A 524 28.24 15.27 16.71
N THR A 525 27.13 14.60 17.00
CA THR A 525 26.86 13.95 18.31
C THR A 525 27.99 13.00 18.74
N MET A 526 28.64 12.34 17.79
CA MET A 526 29.78 11.45 18.08
C MET A 526 31.04 12.16 18.61
N ASP A 527 31.13 13.50 18.49
CA ASP A 527 32.28 14.30 18.94
C ASP A 527 32.13 14.83 20.38
N ILE A 528 30.95 14.64 21.00
CA ILE A 528 30.54 15.33 22.22
C ILE A 528 29.86 14.38 23.22
N THR A 529 29.65 14.83 24.45
CA THR A 529 28.84 14.10 25.45
C THR A 529 27.35 14.41 25.29
N SER A 530 26.47 13.60 25.90
CA SER A 530 25.02 13.81 25.86
C SER A 530 24.59 15.18 26.39
N GLU A 531 25.30 15.71 27.39
CA GLU A 531 25.06 17.04 27.99
C GLU A 531 25.41 18.18 27.02
N GLU A 532 26.32 17.95 26.09
CA GLU A 532 26.83 18.96 25.16
C GLU A 532 25.97 19.08 23.88
N ILE A 533 25.06 18.13 23.65
CA ILE A 533 24.15 18.10 22.48
C ILE A 533 23.35 19.41 22.36
N ILE A 534 23.01 20.04 23.48
CA ILE A 534 22.27 21.31 23.50
C ILE A 534 23.07 22.47 22.87
N TYR A 535 24.41 22.46 22.98
CA TYR A 535 25.28 23.45 22.34
C TYR A 535 25.42 23.17 20.84
N LEU A 536 25.43 21.90 20.43
CA LEU A 536 25.41 21.51 19.02
C LEU A 536 24.11 21.97 18.33
N LYS A 537 22.95 21.82 18.98
CA LYS A 537 21.66 22.35 18.49
C LYS A 537 21.72 23.88 18.31
N LYS A 538 22.26 24.59 19.30
CA LYS A 538 22.46 26.05 19.22
C LYS A 538 23.40 26.45 18.08
N ALA A 539 24.47 25.68 17.84
CA ALA A 539 25.36 25.92 16.70
C ALA A 539 24.63 25.68 15.37
N MET A 540 23.81 24.63 15.28
CA MET A 540 23.01 24.35 14.09
C MET A 540 21.99 25.45 13.81
N ASP A 541 21.39 26.06 14.84
CA ASP A 541 20.51 27.23 14.67
C ASP A 541 21.22 28.40 14.00
N GLY A 542 22.49 28.62 14.35
CA GLY A 542 23.28 29.68 13.73
C GLY A 542 23.68 29.42 12.27
N MET A 543 23.34 28.26 11.69
CA MET A 543 23.48 28.00 10.24
C MET A 543 22.39 28.69 9.40
N GLU A 544 21.35 29.26 10.04
CA GLU A 544 20.18 29.87 9.38
C GLU A 544 20.56 30.77 8.19
N LYS A 545 21.49 31.70 8.40
CA LYS A 545 21.89 32.66 7.38
C LYS A 545 22.50 32.00 6.14
N GLU A 546 23.46 31.09 6.34
CA GLU A 546 24.18 30.46 5.22
C GLU A 546 23.30 29.47 4.46
N VAL A 547 22.42 28.75 5.16
CA VAL A 547 21.41 27.88 4.53
C VAL A 547 20.41 28.73 3.74
N THR A 548 19.96 29.87 4.27
CA THR A 548 19.07 30.80 3.56
C THR A 548 19.70 31.30 2.27
N ASN A 549 20.94 31.81 2.34
CA ASN A 549 21.70 32.25 1.16
C ASN A 549 21.82 31.14 0.11
N PHE A 550 22.06 29.91 0.56
CA PHE A 550 22.13 28.75 -0.33
C PHE A 550 20.79 28.48 -1.03
N LEU A 551 19.68 28.51 -0.30
CA LEU A 551 18.34 28.26 -0.85
C LEU A 551 17.90 29.37 -1.82
N GLU A 552 18.17 30.63 -1.50
CA GLU A 552 17.93 31.76 -2.40
C GLU A 552 18.70 31.60 -3.71
N LYS A 553 19.99 31.27 -3.62
CA LYS A 553 20.88 31.13 -4.77
C LYS A 553 20.50 29.94 -5.67
N ASN A 554 20.15 28.81 -5.08
CA ASN A 554 19.95 27.56 -5.83
C ASN A 554 18.50 27.28 -6.18
N SER A 555 17.54 27.87 -5.46
CA SER A 555 16.11 27.78 -5.75
C SER A 555 15.60 26.33 -5.93
N PRO A 556 15.83 25.42 -4.97
CA PRO A 556 15.41 24.02 -5.08
C PRO A 556 13.88 23.88 -5.13
N ASP A 557 13.40 22.75 -5.63
CA ASP A 557 11.98 22.38 -5.65
C ASP A 557 11.50 21.93 -4.26
N TRP A 558 12.32 21.13 -3.60
CA TRP A 558 12.01 20.56 -2.29
C TRP A 558 13.16 20.73 -1.31
N ILE A 559 12.81 20.84 -0.03
CA ILE A 559 13.71 20.61 1.08
C ILE A 559 13.17 19.50 1.97
N ILE A 560 13.99 18.48 2.20
CA ILE A 560 13.75 17.39 3.14
C ILE A 560 14.63 17.67 4.35
N GLN A 561 14.00 17.93 5.49
CA GLN A 561 14.66 18.38 6.72
C GLN A 561 14.32 17.49 7.92
N ASP A 562 15.15 17.60 8.95
CA ASP A 562 15.02 16.88 10.22
C ASP A 562 14.38 17.79 11.30
N PHE A 563 14.25 17.29 12.53
CA PHE A 563 13.51 18.00 13.59
C PHE A 563 14.25 19.24 14.11
N ALA A 564 15.58 19.25 14.01
CA ALA A 564 16.40 20.24 14.68
C ALA A 564 16.26 21.64 14.06
N GLN A 565 15.98 21.74 12.76
CA GLN A 565 15.99 23.00 12.00
C GLN A 565 14.63 23.69 11.99
N TYR A 566 14.06 23.91 13.17
CA TYR A 566 12.71 24.47 13.33
C TYR A 566 12.50 25.85 12.67
N TRP A 567 13.58 26.61 12.48
CA TRP A 567 13.60 27.92 11.82
C TRP A 567 13.47 27.84 10.29
N LEU A 568 13.67 26.66 9.69
CA LEU A 568 13.83 26.51 8.24
C LEU A 568 12.50 26.53 7.47
N ALA A 569 11.44 25.97 8.06
CA ALA A 569 10.13 25.90 7.42
C ALA A 569 9.55 27.29 7.02
N PRO A 570 9.55 28.32 7.89
CA PRO A 570 9.06 29.65 7.51
C PRO A 570 9.94 30.35 6.46
N ILE A 571 11.25 30.08 6.42
CA ILE A 571 12.16 30.65 5.43
C ILE A 571 11.91 30.03 4.05
N SER A 572 11.90 28.70 3.99
CA SER A 572 11.63 27.97 2.74
C SER A 572 10.24 28.24 2.18
N ALA A 573 9.24 28.45 3.05
CA ALA A 573 7.90 28.89 2.63
C ALA A 573 7.92 30.27 1.95
N LYS A 574 8.67 31.25 2.48
CA LYS A 574 8.83 32.58 1.84
C LYS A 574 9.52 32.51 0.47
N LEU A 575 10.37 31.52 0.28
CA LEU A 575 11.08 31.25 -0.98
C LEU A 575 10.26 30.42 -1.98
N GLY A 576 9.04 30.01 -1.61
CA GLY A 576 8.18 29.17 -2.45
C GLY A 576 8.72 27.75 -2.65
N ILE A 577 9.53 27.24 -1.72
CA ILE A 577 10.12 25.89 -1.75
C ILE A 577 9.18 24.93 -1.02
N SER A 578 8.88 23.76 -1.58
CA SER A 578 8.10 22.72 -0.90
C SER A 578 8.92 22.01 0.17
N ARG A 579 8.29 21.55 1.26
CA ARG A 579 9.00 21.19 2.49
C ARG A 579 8.49 19.86 3.06
N ILE A 580 9.40 18.96 3.41
CA ILE A 580 9.11 17.64 3.98
C ILE A 580 9.89 17.43 5.27
N PHE A 581 9.25 16.83 6.28
CA PHE A 581 9.92 16.27 7.46
C PHE A 581 10.33 14.84 7.15
N TYR A 582 11.60 14.48 7.35
CA TYR A 582 11.99 13.07 7.36
C TYR A 582 12.15 12.56 8.79
N GLY A 583 11.17 11.80 9.26
CA GLY A 583 11.23 11.07 10.52
C GLY A 583 12.18 9.88 10.44
N ILE A 584 13.39 10.04 10.96
CA ILE A 584 14.33 8.92 11.16
C ILE A 584 13.93 8.09 12.39
N ILE A 585 13.38 8.76 13.41
CA ILE A 585 12.73 8.11 14.53
C ILE A 585 11.33 7.68 14.08
N ASN A 586 10.94 6.46 14.42
CA ASN A 586 9.74 5.77 13.92
C ASN A 586 8.40 6.43 14.29
N ALA A 587 7.32 5.88 13.72
CA ALA A 587 5.97 6.44 13.81
C ALA A 587 5.44 6.47 15.24
N TRP A 588 5.62 5.40 16.01
CA TRP A 588 5.12 5.34 17.38
C TRP A 588 5.77 6.37 18.30
N PHE A 589 7.06 6.68 18.13
CA PHE A 589 7.69 7.77 18.89
C PHE A 589 7.02 9.12 18.57
N ASN A 590 6.82 9.44 17.29
CA ASN A 590 6.19 10.70 16.90
C ASN A 590 4.73 10.78 17.38
N CYS A 591 3.96 9.68 17.26
CA CYS A 591 2.62 9.59 17.82
C CYS A 591 2.62 9.74 19.35
N PHE A 592 3.64 9.22 20.04
CA PHE A 592 3.79 9.37 21.50
C PHE A 592 3.92 10.83 21.92
N LEU A 593 4.46 11.72 21.06
CA LEU A 593 4.58 13.16 21.37
C LEU A 593 3.23 13.90 21.32
N GLY A 594 2.23 13.33 20.64
CA GLY A 594 0.89 13.89 20.53
C GLY A 594 0.78 15.03 19.52
N SER A 595 -0.21 15.90 19.72
CA SER A 595 -0.52 16.96 18.73
C SER A 595 0.56 18.04 18.63
N ILE A 596 0.58 18.71 17.47
CA ILE A 596 1.46 19.87 17.20
C ILE A 596 1.33 20.93 18.30
N GLU A 597 0.10 21.20 18.74
CA GLU A 597 -0.17 22.21 19.78
C GLU A 597 0.42 21.80 21.13
N ASN A 598 0.32 20.54 21.52
CA ASN A 598 0.92 20.05 22.77
C ASN A 598 2.44 20.25 22.75
N MET A 599 3.09 19.86 21.65
CA MET A 599 4.53 20.00 21.47
C MET A 599 4.99 21.46 21.52
N ILE A 600 4.28 22.37 20.86
CA ILE A 600 4.68 23.79 20.78
C ILE A 600 4.39 24.53 22.08
N ASN A 601 3.32 24.17 22.79
CA ASN A 601 2.99 24.79 24.07
C ASN A 601 4.02 24.48 25.16
N THR A 602 4.87 23.44 25.02
CA THR A 602 5.93 23.13 25.98
C THR A 602 6.89 24.30 26.24
N ASN A 603 7.13 25.16 25.24
CA ASN A 603 8.04 26.30 25.38
C ASN A 603 7.42 27.50 26.13
N ASN A 604 6.09 27.53 26.24
CA ASN A 604 5.31 28.61 26.87
C ASN A 604 4.60 28.17 28.16
N CYS A 605 4.59 26.86 28.46
CA CYS A 605 3.87 26.33 29.61
C CYS A 605 4.69 26.55 30.90
N THR A 606 4.04 27.07 31.94
CA THR A 606 4.64 27.21 33.27
C THR A 606 4.71 25.90 34.05
N SER A 607 4.05 24.85 33.54
CA SER A 607 3.99 23.52 34.16
C SER A 607 4.42 22.46 33.13
N PRO A 608 5.65 21.93 33.22
CA PRO A 608 6.10 20.88 32.29
C PRO A 608 5.24 19.60 32.43
N PRO A 609 5.23 18.74 31.41
CA PRO A 609 4.64 17.41 31.51
C PRO A 609 5.20 16.67 32.72
N LYS A 610 4.33 15.94 33.41
CA LYS A 610 4.73 15.18 34.59
C LYS A 610 5.42 13.89 34.16
N LEU A 611 6.24 13.35 35.05
CA LEU A 611 6.95 12.10 34.82
C LEU A 611 5.96 10.96 34.56
N GLU A 612 4.86 10.93 35.31
CA GLU A 612 3.82 9.92 35.23
C GLU A 612 3.10 9.91 33.87
N ASP A 613 3.10 11.04 33.14
CA ASP A 613 2.48 11.14 31.82
C ASP A 613 3.20 10.27 30.77
N PHE A 614 4.48 9.92 31.02
CA PHE A 614 5.30 9.09 30.12
C PHE A 614 5.33 7.61 30.51
N LEU A 615 4.84 7.25 31.71
CA LEU A 615 4.89 5.87 32.24
C LEU A 615 3.69 5.01 31.79
N VAL A 616 2.79 5.59 31.00
CA VAL A 616 1.61 4.92 30.45
C VAL A 616 1.44 5.32 28.98
N PRO A 617 0.76 4.49 28.17
CA PRO A 617 0.39 4.88 26.81
C PRO A 617 -0.43 6.18 26.80
N PRO A 618 -0.07 7.17 25.95
CA PRO A 618 -0.84 8.39 25.80
C PRO A 618 -2.29 8.16 25.41
N LYS A 619 -3.20 8.96 25.96
CA LYS A 619 -4.67 8.79 25.80
C LYS A 619 -5.18 8.96 24.37
N TRP A 620 -4.40 9.58 23.50
CA TRP A 620 -4.76 9.77 22.09
C TRP A 620 -4.35 8.58 21.21
N ILE A 621 -3.70 7.57 21.77
CA ILE A 621 -3.47 6.30 21.07
C ILE A 621 -4.75 5.47 21.24
N PRO A 622 -5.50 5.19 20.16
CA PRO A 622 -6.84 4.61 20.25
C PRO A 622 -6.86 3.07 20.39
N PHE A 623 -5.70 2.43 20.35
CA PHE A 623 -5.54 0.98 20.38
C PHE A 623 -4.66 0.52 21.55
N GLU A 624 -4.79 -0.75 21.92
CA GLU A 624 -3.99 -1.34 23.00
C GLU A 624 -2.51 -1.38 22.62
N THR A 625 -1.64 -0.91 23.50
CA THR A 625 -0.20 -0.91 23.27
C THR A 625 0.58 -0.88 24.58
N LYS A 626 1.81 -1.42 24.53
CA LYS A 626 2.81 -1.30 25.61
C LYS A 626 3.76 -0.12 25.42
N ALA A 627 3.50 0.78 24.46
CA ALA A 627 4.29 1.99 24.26
C ALA A 627 4.24 2.88 25.52
N ALA A 628 5.23 2.75 26.38
CA ALA A 628 5.42 3.55 27.58
C ALA A 628 6.91 3.56 27.96
N TYR A 629 7.35 4.66 28.57
CA TYR A 629 8.71 4.78 29.09
C TYR A 629 8.80 4.17 30.49
N ARG A 630 9.98 3.67 30.84
CA ARG A 630 10.34 3.40 32.24
C ARG A 630 10.71 4.69 32.95
N LEU A 631 10.72 4.64 34.28
CA LEU A 631 10.97 5.80 35.14
C LEU A 631 12.29 6.53 34.81
N HIS A 632 13.38 5.80 34.62
CA HIS A 632 14.68 6.38 34.22
C HIS A 632 14.68 7.00 32.81
N GLU A 633 13.86 6.49 31.89
CA GLU A 633 13.74 7.01 30.51
C GLU A 633 12.82 8.24 30.45
N ALA A 634 11.73 8.24 31.21
CA ALA A 634 10.78 9.34 31.32
C ALA A 634 11.44 10.65 31.78
N ARG A 635 12.50 10.59 32.59
CA ARG A 635 13.28 11.77 33.01
C ARG A 635 13.88 12.50 31.81
N TRP A 636 14.33 11.76 30.79
CA TRP A 636 14.83 12.35 29.55
C TRP A 636 13.71 13.07 28.78
N MET A 637 12.52 12.45 28.68
CA MET A 637 11.36 13.06 28.03
C MET A 637 10.93 14.36 28.71
N VAL A 638 10.89 14.39 30.05
CA VAL A 638 10.62 15.62 30.81
C VAL A 638 11.68 16.68 30.50
N GLY A 639 12.97 16.31 30.47
CA GLY A 639 14.05 17.22 30.08
C GLY A 639 13.90 17.77 28.65
N SER A 640 13.47 16.95 27.70
CA SER A 640 13.24 17.34 26.30
C SER A 640 12.13 18.38 26.11
N SER A 641 11.19 18.45 27.07
CA SER A 641 10.11 19.44 27.09
C SER A 641 10.55 20.81 27.62
N GLN A 642 11.72 20.90 28.26
CA GLN A 642 12.21 22.12 28.88
C GLN A 642 13.10 22.92 27.93
N LYS A 643 13.01 24.24 28.04
CA LYS A 643 13.86 25.17 27.30
C LYS A 643 15.32 25.02 27.70
N ASN A 644 16.19 24.77 26.72
CA ASN A 644 17.63 24.62 26.94
C ASN A 644 18.42 25.86 26.46
N VAL A 645 19.76 25.77 26.43
CA VAL A 645 20.66 26.89 26.06
C VAL A 645 20.45 27.43 24.65
N SER A 646 19.79 26.68 23.76
CA SER A 646 19.41 27.12 22.42
C SER A 646 18.21 28.07 22.42
N GLY A 647 17.49 28.20 23.54
CA GLY A 647 16.36 29.10 23.69
C GLY A 647 14.99 28.47 23.44
N VAL A 648 14.93 27.19 23.07
CA VAL A 648 13.71 26.40 22.85
C VAL A 648 13.86 24.97 23.39
N SER A 649 12.74 24.28 23.63
CA SER A 649 12.72 22.84 23.96
C SER A 649 12.82 21.97 22.70
N ASP A 650 13.14 20.68 22.86
CA ASP A 650 13.20 19.75 21.72
C ASP A 650 11.80 19.45 21.17
N LEU A 651 10.80 19.31 22.05
CA LEU A 651 9.41 19.15 21.64
C LEU A 651 8.90 20.37 20.84
N TYR A 652 9.29 21.58 21.24
CA TYR A 652 8.98 22.77 20.46
C TYR A 652 9.58 22.72 19.06
N ARG A 653 10.83 22.26 18.92
CA ARG A 653 11.50 22.12 17.61
C ARG A 653 10.74 21.17 16.70
N VAL A 654 10.35 20.01 17.20
CA VAL A 654 9.56 19.02 16.45
C VAL A 654 8.21 19.62 16.03
N GLY A 655 7.47 20.18 16.99
CA GLY A 655 6.14 20.73 16.71
C GLY A 655 6.16 21.88 15.69
N VAL A 656 7.07 22.85 15.84
CA VAL A 656 7.18 23.98 14.90
C VAL A 656 7.62 23.50 13.52
N THR A 657 8.52 22.51 13.48
CA THR A 657 8.92 21.86 12.23
C THR A 657 7.70 21.28 11.55
N ILE A 658 6.99 20.34 12.18
CA ILE A 658 5.83 19.66 11.58
C ILE A 658 4.76 20.66 11.11
N ARG A 659 4.45 21.69 11.91
CA ARG A 659 3.45 22.73 11.54
C ARG A 659 3.75 23.42 10.21
N GLY A 660 5.02 23.60 9.86
CA GLY A 660 5.43 24.38 8.69
C GLY A 660 5.56 23.59 7.39
N LEU A 661 5.28 22.30 7.38
CA LEU A 661 5.63 21.38 6.30
C LEU A 661 4.44 20.97 5.43
N ASP A 662 4.74 20.45 4.25
CA ASP A 662 3.74 20.01 3.27
C ASP A 662 3.48 18.49 3.34
N ALA A 663 4.44 17.71 3.83
CA ALA A 663 4.28 16.28 4.11
C ALA A 663 5.29 15.77 5.16
N ILE A 664 5.01 14.61 5.72
CA ILE A 664 5.88 13.82 6.57
C ILE A 664 6.29 12.58 5.78
N ILE A 665 7.59 12.31 5.67
CA ILE A 665 8.09 11.02 5.24
C ILE A 665 8.73 10.31 6.43
N ILE A 666 8.61 9.00 6.51
CA ILE A 666 9.10 8.25 7.67
C ILE A 666 9.67 6.90 7.25
N ARG A 667 10.81 6.51 7.84
CA ARG A 667 11.48 5.25 7.49
C ARG A 667 10.75 4.07 8.13
N HIS A 668 9.69 3.62 7.48
CA HIS A 668 8.72 2.67 7.99
C HIS A 668 7.96 1.99 6.83
N CYS A 669 7.12 0.99 7.10
CA CYS A 669 6.20 0.40 6.14
C CYS A 669 4.84 0.01 6.79
N HIS A 670 3.77 -0.11 6.00
CA HIS A 670 2.44 -0.45 6.52
C HIS A 670 2.33 -1.90 7.00
N GLU A 671 3.08 -2.82 6.39
CA GLU A 671 3.07 -4.26 6.67
C GLU A 671 3.53 -4.56 8.10
N PHE A 672 4.38 -3.70 8.68
CA PHE A 672 4.88 -3.89 10.03
C PHE A 672 3.96 -3.27 11.08
N GLU A 673 3.56 -2.01 10.90
CA GLU A 673 2.83 -1.21 11.90
C GLU A 673 2.03 -0.05 11.25
N GLY A 674 1.13 -0.36 10.30
CA GLY A 674 0.33 0.64 9.58
C GLY A 674 -0.57 1.53 10.45
N GLN A 675 -1.07 1.01 11.58
CA GLN A 675 -1.91 1.79 12.52
C GLN A 675 -1.20 3.01 13.09
N TRP A 676 0.13 2.95 13.28
CA TRP A 676 0.91 4.08 13.78
C TRP A 676 1.13 5.15 12.72
N LEU A 677 1.24 4.75 11.45
CA LEU A 677 1.33 5.69 10.32
C LEU A 677 0.02 6.45 10.16
N ASN A 678 -1.11 5.74 10.24
CA ASN A 678 -2.44 6.35 10.17
C ASN A 678 -2.68 7.30 11.35
N LEU A 679 -2.32 6.88 12.57
CA LEU A 679 -2.43 7.75 13.75
C LEU A 679 -1.56 9.01 13.62
N LEU A 680 -0.37 8.91 13.02
CA LEU A 680 0.52 10.06 12.82
C LEU A 680 -0.11 11.08 11.87
N GLU A 681 -0.73 10.60 10.79
CA GLU A 681 -1.47 11.43 9.85
C GLU A 681 -2.69 12.08 10.51
N ASP A 682 -3.46 11.31 11.29
CA ASP A 682 -4.62 11.81 12.03
C ASP A 682 -4.25 12.87 13.08
N LEU A 683 -3.13 12.71 13.79
CA LEU A 683 -2.67 13.65 14.82
C LEU A 683 -2.17 14.99 14.26
N HIS A 684 -1.70 14.99 13.02
CA HIS A 684 -1.03 16.16 12.42
C HIS A 684 -1.81 16.77 11.26
N HIS A 685 -2.76 16.04 10.67
CA HIS A 685 -3.54 16.45 9.50
C HIS A 685 -2.66 16.86 8.31
N ILE A 686 -1.54 16.15 8.14
CA ILE A 686 -0.54 16.34 7.09
C ILE A 686 -0.26 14.96 6.48
N PRO A 687 -0.14 14.84 5.14
CA PRO A 687 0.14 13.55 4.50
C PRO A 687 1.37 12.86 5.09
N VAL A 688 1.25 11.58 5.43
CA VAL A 688 2.36 10.73 5.93
C VAL A 688 2.68 9.67 4.89
N LEU A 689 3.92 9.67 4.37
CA LEU A 689 4.39 8.70 3.40
C LEU A 689 5.52 7.83 3.99
N PRO A 690 5.32 6.52 4.16
CA PRO A 690 6.43 5.62 4.46
C PRO A 690 7.45 5.58 3.30
N THR A 691 8.75 5.57 3.63
CA THR A 691 9.84 5.39 2.65
C THR A 691 10.26 3.92 2.48
N GLY A 692 9.49 2.98 3.02
CA GLY A 692 9.96 1.63 3.30
C GLY A 692 11.03 1.61 4.39
N LEU A 693 11.50 0.41 4.72
CA LEU A 693 12.55 0.22 5.73
C LEU A 693 13.95 0.52 5.18
N MET A 694 14.10 0.62 3.86
CA MET A 694 15.40 0.79 3.18
C MET A 694 16.48 -0.15 3.76
N PRO A 695 16.27 -1.48 3.68
CA PRO A 695 17.25 -2.44 4.17
C PRO A 695 18.60 -2.24 3.46
N PRO A 696 19.72 -2.15 4.18
CA PRO A 696 21.03 -1.98 3.55
C PRO A 696 21.45 -3.23 2.77
N ILE A 697 22.25 -3.03 1.71
CA ILE A 697 22.73 -4.12 0.84
C ILE A 697 24.04 -4.68 1.39
N VAL A 698 24.17 -6.01 1.42
CA VAL A 698 25.44 -6.67 1.74
C VAL A 698 26.40 -6.51 0.54
N GLU A 699 27.42 -5.66 0.66
CA GLU A 699 28.42 -5.49 -0.39
C GLU A 699 29.30 -6.75 -0.57
N SER A 700 29.34 -7.29 -1.79
CA SER A 700 29.97 -8.57 -2.10
C SER A 700 31.44 -8.50 -2.53
N SER A 701 31.98 -7.35 -2.97
CA SER A 701 33.17 -7.37 -3.85
C SER A 701 34.43 -6.65 -3.36
N SER A 702 34.37 -5.71 -2.40
CA SER A 702 35.54 -4.90 -1.99
C SER A 702 36.31 -5.46 -0.79
N ASP A 703 35.61 -6.13 0.13
CA ASP A 703 36.14 -6.52 1.45
C ASP A 703 36.48 -8.01 1.60
N GLU A 704 36.36 -8.85 0.56
CA GLU A 704 36.74 -10.28 0.64
C GLU A 704 38.23 -10.50 0.91
N LYS A 705 39.07 -9.51 0.57
CA LYS A 705 40.52 -9.52 0.83
C LYS A 705 40.91 -8.81 2.13
N ASN A 706 39.96 -8.33 2.91
CA ASN A 706 40.23 -7.64 4.16
C ASN A 706 40.61 -8.68 5.23
N GLU A 707 41.86 -8.65 5.69
CA GLU A 707 42.39 -9.60 6.70
C GLU A 707 41.52 -9.67 7.96
N SER A 708 40.92 -8.55 8.37
CA SER A 708 40.02 -8.53 9.53
C SER A 708 38.74 -9.33 9.30
N TRP A 709 38.14 -9.23 8.10
CA TRP A 709 36.95 -10.00 7.74
C TRP A 709 37.27 -11.49 7.62
N ILE A 710 38.42 -11.85 7.06
CA ILE A 710 38.86 -13.25 6.94
C ILE A 710 38.91 -13.91 8.32
N SER A 711 39.59 -13.28 9.28
CA SER A 711 39.69 -13.81 10.65
C SER A 711 38.34 -13.90 11.36
N ILE A 712 37.47 -12.90 11.19
CA ILE A 712 36.12 -12.91 11.76
C ILE A 712 35.30 -14.06 11.16
N LYS A 713 35.35 -14.22 9.83
CA LYS A 713 34.62 -15.27 9.12
C LYS A 713 35.09 -16.66 9.52
N GLU A 714 36.40 -16.90 9.58
CA GLU A 714 36.97 -18.19 10.01
C GLU A 714 36.45 -18.60 11.39
N TRP A 715 36.43 -17.67 12.34
CA TRP A 715 35.88 -17.96 13.66
C TRP A 715 34.37 -18.23 13.64
N LEU A 716 33.61 -17.50 12.81
CA LEU A 716 32.18 -17.70 12.65
C LEU A 716 31.83 -19.04 11.97
N ASP A 717 32.65 -19.49 11.01
CA ASP A 717 32.52 -20.76 10.29
C ASP A 717 32.67 -21.97 11.23
N GLU A 718 33.45 -21.84 12.31
CA GLU A 718 33.64 -22.90 13.30
C GLU A 718 32.44 -23.08 14.25
N LYS A 719 31.48 -22.14 14.25
CA LYS A 719 30.35 -22.16 15.19
C LYS A 719 29.12 -22.82 14.58
N PRO A 720 28.34 -23.59 15.36
CA PRO A 720 27.07 -24.14 14.89
C PRO A 720 26.11 -23.07 14.37
N LYS A 721 25.26 -23.45 13.41
CA LYS A 721 24.23 -22.57 12.84
C LYS A 721 23.34 -21.95 13.92
N GLY A 722 23.14 -20.65 13.87
CA GLY A 722 22.30 -19.88 14.80
C GLY A 722 22.73 -19.92 16.27
N SER A 723 23.98 -20.25 16.58
CA SER A 723 24.48 -20.38 17.96
C SER A 723 25.14 -19.11 18.51
N VAL A 724 25.60 -18.21 17.65
CA VAL A 724 26.35 -17.01 18.02
C VAL A 724 25.40 -15.84 18.31
N VAL A 725 25.65 -15.16 19.43
CA VAL A 725 25.07 -13.86 19.75
C VAL A 725 25.98 -12.76 19.22
N TYR A 726 25.51 -11.98 18.26
CA TYR A 726 26.18 -10.75 17.88
C TYR A 726 25.83 -9.65 18.90
N VAL A 727 26.83 -8.93 19.41
CA VAL A 727 26.63 -7.88 20.43
C VAL A 727 27.19 -6.57 19.88
N ALA A 728 26.31 -5.59 19.65
CA ALA A 728 26.71 -4.25 19.21
C ALA A 728 25.72 -3.19 19.71
N LEU A 729 26.21 -2.23 20.48
CA LEU A 729 25.41 -1.17 21.10
C LEU A 729 25.42 0.16 20.31
N GLY A 730 25.93 0.14 19.07
CA GLY A 730 26.09 1.32 18.23
C GLY A 730 27.33 2.17 18.58
N SER A 731 27.64 3.15 17.74
CA SER A 731 28.84 3.98 17.86
C SER A 731 28.65 5.26 18.67
N GLU A 732 27.40 5.62 18.97
CA GLU A 732 27.03 6.87 19.67
C GLU A 732 26.64 6.64 21.15
N VAL A 733 26.40 5.38 21.55
CA VAL A 733 26.11 5.05 22.95
C VAL A 733 27.41 5.04 23.76
N THR A 734 27.43 5.81 24.84
CA THR A 734 28.51 5.75 25.83
C THR A 734 28.02 4.95 27.04
N VAL A 735 28.60 3.76 27.23
CA VAL A 735 28.26 2.86 28.34
C VAL A 735 29.29 3.02 29.46
N GLY A 736 28.84 3.09 30.71
CA GLY A 736 29.74 3.23 31.86
C GLY A 736 30.60 1.98 32.09
N GLN A 737 31.76 2.11 32.74
CA GLN A 737 32.65 0.97 33.01
C GLN A 737 31.96 -0.13 33.85
N SER A 738 31.12 0.27 34.82
CA SER A 738 30.34 -0.69 35.61
C SER A 738 29.36 -1.49 34.76
N GLU A 739 28.67 -0.84 33.83
CA GLU A 739 27.73 -1.48 32.91
C GLU A 739 28.46 -2.41 31.92
N ILE A 740 29.65 -2.01 31.43
CA ILE A 740 30.52 -2.87 30.60
C ILE A 740 30.94 -4.13 31.37
N ASN A 741 31.27 -3.99 32.66
CA ASN A 741 31.61 -5.13 33.52
C ASN A 741 30.43 -6.09 33.70
N GLU A 742 29.22 -5.57 33.93
CA GLU A 742 28.01 -6.39 34.04
C GLU A 742 27.66 -7.08 32.71
N LEU A 743 27.80 -6.38 31.57
CA LEU A 743 27.59 -6.96 30.25
C LEU A 743 28.60 -8.08 29.97
N ALA A 744 29.88 -7.85 30.22
CA ALA A 744 30.94 -8.86 30.06
C ALA A 744 30.64 -10.08 30.93
N ARG A 745 30.36 -9.86 32.22
CA ARG A 745 30.05 -10.95 33.15
C ARG A 745 28.77 -11.70 32.77
N GLY A 746 27.75 -11.01 32.26
CA GLY A 746 26.52 -11.63 31.77
C GLY A 746 26.75 -12.50 30.54
N LEU A 747 27.54 -12.04 29.57
CA LEU A 747 27.95 -12.86 28.41
C LEU A 747 28.76 -14.08 28.85
N GLU A 748 29.64 -13.93 29.84
CA GLU A 748 30.37 -15.06 30.46
C GLU A 748 29.40 -16.07 31.06
N LEU A 749 28.48 -15.63 31.93
CA LEU A 749 27.50 -16.47 32.63
C LEU A 749 26.46 -17.10 31.71
N SER A 750 26.18 -16.49 30.56
CA SER A 750 25.23 -17.00 29.57
C SER A 750 25.65 -18.36 29.00
N GLY A 751 26.95 -18.64 28.95
CA GLY A 751 27.53 -19.81 28.29
C GLY A 751 27.36 -19.84 26.76
N SER A 752 26.70 -18.86 26.16
CA SER A 752 26.47 -18.81 24.71
C SER A 752 27.74 -18.33 23.98
N PRO A 753 27.98 -18.81 22.74
CA PRO A 753 28.96 -18.20 21.87
C PRO A 753 28.59 -16.76 21.53
N PHE A 754 29.56 -15.83 21.51
CA PHE A 754 29.29 -14.42 21.23
C PHE A 754 30.39 -13.74 20.42
N PHE A 755 29.99 -12.79 19.60
CA PHE A 755 30.88 -11.86 18.93
C PHE A 755 30.51 -10.44 19.36
N TRP A 756 31.36 -9.81 20.19
CA TRP A 756 31.07 -8.51 20.79
C TRP A 756 31.93 -7.40 20.21
N VAL A 757 31.29 -6.45 19.54
CA VAL A 757 31.92 -5.22 19.09
C VAL A 757 31.93 -4.21 20.24
N LEU A 758 33.10 -3.95 20.79
CA LEU A 758 33.31 -3.02 21.88
C LEU A 758 34.17 -1.86 21.40
N ARG A 759 33.50 -0.87 20.81
CA ARG A 759 34.16 0.33 20.28
C ARG A 759 33.97 1.51 21.23
N LYS A 760 35.04 2.28 21.43
CA LYS A 760 34.96 3.56 22.13
C LYS A 760 34.28 4.62 21.23
N PRO A 761 33.35 5.43 21.76
CA PRO A 761 32.81 6.57 21.03
C PRO A 761 33.95 7.50 20.60
N SER A 762 33.94 7.95 19.35
CA SER A 762 35.09 8.66 18.75
C SER A 762 35.36 10.03 19.40
N GLY A 763 34.40 10.60 20.13
CA GLY A 763 34.50 11.86 20.88
C GLY A 763 34.69 11.69 22.40
N SER A 764 34.89 10.47 22.90
CA SER A 764 35.14 10.25 24.32
C SER A 764 36.45 10.93 24.76
N ARG A 765 36.35 11.96 25.61
CA ARG A 765 37.51 12.68 26.17
C ARG A 765 38.28 11.88 27.21
N ASN A 766 37.63 10.87 27.79
CA ASN A 766 38.32 9.96 28.68
C ASN A 766 39.36 9.22 27.83
N LYS A 767 40.66 9.33 28.15
CA LYS A 767 41.72 8.67 27.37
C LYS A 767 41.96 7.23 27.81
N ASP A 768 41.40 6.84 28.95
CA ASP A 768 41.61 5.52 29.53
C ASP A 768 41.02 4.43 28.62
N PRO A 769 41.75 3.33 28.38
CA PRO A 769 41.22 2.21 27.61
C PRO A 769 39.96 1.65 28.29
N ILE A 770 39.01 1.16 27.50
CA ILE A 770 37.93 0.35 28.09
C ILE A 770 38.57 -0.92 28.61
N GLU A 771 38.56 -1.11 29.93
CA GLU A 771 39.13 -2.27 30.58
C GLU A 771 38.07 -3.37 30.64
N LEU A 772 38.42 -4.58 30.19
CA LEU A 772 37.60 -5.76 30.44
C LEU A 772 38.00 -6.35 31.78
N LEU A 773 37.10 -7.10 32.42
CA LEU A 773 37.40 -7.83 33.65
C LEU A 773 38.67 -8.68 33.48
N ASP A 774 39.54 -8.69 34.49
CA ASP A 774 40.80 -9.43 34.47
C ASP A 774 40.58 -10.89 34.04
N GLY A 775 41.30 -11.31 33.00
CA GLY A 775 41.23 -12.65 32.43
C GLY A 775 39.93 -13.00 31.69
N PHE A 776 39.03 -12.04 31.42
CA PHE A 776 37.77 -12.29 30.71
C PHE A 776 37.98 -12.93 29.34
N GLU A 777 38.81 -12.33 28.49
CA GLU A 777 39.08 -12.84 27.13
C GLU A 777 39.66 -14.27 27.18
N GLU A 778 40.50 -14.57 28.17
CA GLU A 778 41.09 -15.91 28.36
C GLU A 778 40.05 -16.94 28.81
N ARG A 779 39.12 -16.55 29.69
CA ARG A 779 38.02 -17.42 30.16
C ARG A 779 36.94 -17.68 29.11
N THR A 780 36.84 -16.83 28.08
CA THR A 780 35.84 -16.96 27.01
C THR A 780 36.41 -17.32 25.65
N LYS A 781 37.74 -17.51 25.51
CA LYS A 781 38.44 -17.63 24.21
C LYS A 781 37.92 -18.72 23.27
N ASP A 782 37.31 -19.78 23.81
CA ASP A 782 36.76 -20.91 23.04
C ASP A 782 35.41 -20.57 22.36
N ARG A 783 34.69 -19.59 22.93
CA ARG A 783 33.29 -19.28 22.56
C ARG A 783 33.01 -17.80 22.31
N GLY A 784 33.92 -16.90 22.67
CA GLY A 784 33.69 -15.45 22.64
C GLY A 784 34.84 -14.68 22.00
N ILE A 785 34.50 -13.70 21.16
CA ILE A 785 35.44 -12.68 20.66
C ILE A 785 34.98 -11.30 21.12
N VAL A 786 35.93 -10.48 21.59
CA VAL A 786 35.73 -9.04 21.75
C VAL A 786 36.54 -8.29 20.70
N TRP A 787 35.85 -7.56 19.83
CA TRP A 787 36.45 -6.82 18.73
C TRP A 787 36.42 -5.32 19.01
N LYS A 788 37.60 -4.70 19.10
CA LYS A 788 37.77 -3.29 19.55
C LYS A 788 37.85 -2.27 18.40
N SER A 789 37.78 -2.74 17.16
CA SER A 789 37.85 -1.89 15.96
C SER A 789 36.58 -1.99 15.11
N TRP A 790 36.55 -1.33 13.95
CA TRP A 790 35.40 -1.42 13.05
C TRP A 790 35.22 -2.86 12.51
N VAL A 791 33.97 -3.25 12.25
CA VAL A 791 33.62 -4.54 11.65
C VAL A 791 32.59 -4.37 10.53
N PRO A 792 32.57 -5.29 9.55
CA PRO A 792 31.51 -5.33 8.55
C PRO A 792 30.24 -5.96 9.15
N GLN A 793 29.50 -5.17 9.96
CA GLN A 793 28.34 -5.62 10.73
C GLN A 793 27.32 -6.43 9.89
N LEU A 794 26.97 -5.96 8.70
CA LEU A 794 26.02 -6.66 7.82
C LEU A 794 26.52 -8.04 7.40
N LYS A 795 27.83 -8.22 7.19
CA LYS A 795 28.40 -9.51 6.85
C LYS A 795 28.34 -10.47 8.03
N ILE A 796 28.63 -9.98 9.23
CA ILE A 796 28.49 -10.78 10.47
C ILE A 796 27.03 -11.20 10.66
N LEU A 797 26.09 -10.25 10.58
CA LEU A 797 24.66 -10.54 10.69
C LEU A 797 24.17 -11.49 9.59
N SER A 798 24.71 -11.43 8.37
CA SER A 798 24.33 -12.38 7.30
C SER A 798 24.87 -13.80 7.50
N HIS A 799 25.80 -14.00 8.44
CA HIS A 799 26.47 -15.27 8.64
C HIS A 799 25.54 -16.30 9.30
N GLU A 800 25.53 -17.55 8.81
CA GLU A 800 24.57 -18.56 9.27
C GLU A 800 24.74 -18.97 10.74
N SER A 801 25.93 -18.78 11.32
CA SER A 801 26.18 -19.08 12.73
C SER A 801 25.58 -18.05 13.68
N VAL A 802 25.23 -16.84 13.22
CA VAL A 802 24.53 -15.84 14.04
C VAL A 802 23.06 -16.22 14.18
N GLY A 803 22.55 -16.20 15.41
CA GLY A 803 21.14 -16.52 15.71
C GLY A 803 20.43 -15.51 16.60
N GLY A 804 21.17 -14.57 17.21
CA GLY A 804 20.60 -13.52 18.04
C GLY A 804 21.45 -12.24 17.98
N PHE A 805 20.79 -11.11 18.19
CA PHE A 805 21.42 -9.79 18.16
C PHE A 805 21.13 -9.02 19.45
N LEU A 806 22.16 -8.85 20.29
CA LEU A 806 22.11 -7.93 21.42
C LEU A 806 22.40 -6.51 20.94
N THR A 807 21.38 -5.66 21.01
CA THR A 807 21.38 -4.33 20.42
C THR A 807 20.85 -3.26 21.37
N HIS A 808 21.30 -2.03 21.14
CA HIS A 808 20.78 -0.82 21.79
C HIS A 808 19.37 -0.39 21.33
N CYS A 809 18.74 -1.13 20.41
CA CYS A 809 17.39 -0.85 19.89
C CYS A 809 17.28 0.43 19.05
N GLY A 810 18.38 0.93 18.49
CA GLY A 810 18.31 1.93 17.43
C GLY A 810 17.63 1.36 16.18
N TRP A 811 16.77 2.15 15.53
CA TRP A 811 15.90 1.68 14.45
C TRP A 811 16.66 1.04 13.27
N SER A 812 17.80 1.61 12.88
CA SER A 812 18.67 0.99 11.85
C SER A 812 19.17 -0.39 12.26
N SER A 813 19.60 -0.58 13.51
CA SER A 813 20.07 -1.89 13.99
C SER A 813 18.94 -2.91 14.08
N ILE A 814 17.73 -2.47 14.45
CA ILE A 814 16.54 -3.34 14.42
C ILE A 814 16.27 -3.82 12.99
N ILE A 815 16.31 -2.91 12.01
CA ILE A 815 16.12 -3.26 10.59
C ILE A 815 17.16 -4.29 10.14
N GLU A 816 18.43 -4.06 10.44
CA GLU A 816 19.52 -4.96 10.08
C GLU A 816 19.39 -6.34 10.74
N GLY A 817 18.99 -6.40 12.01
CA GLY A 817 18.77 -7.67 12.73
C GLY A 817 17.62 -8.48 12.15
N LEU A 818 16.45 -7.85 12.01
CA LEU A 818 15.22 -8.52 11.57
C LEU A 818 15.24 -8.87 10.08
N MET A 819 15.97 -8.13 9.24
CA MET A 819 16.21 -8.50 7.84
C MET A 819 16.77 -9.92 7.71
N PHE A 820 17.68 -10.33 8.60
CA PHE A 820 18.25 -11.67 8.61
C PHE A 820 17.49 -12.65 9.52
N GLY A 821 16.38 -12.22 10.12
CA GLY A 821 15.55 -13.05 10.99
C GLY A 821 16.14 -13.31 12.37
N HIS A 822 17.05 -12.46 12.85
CA HIS A 822 17.67 -12.61 14.17
C HIS A 822 16.73 -12.14 15.28
N SER A 823 16.62 -12.94 16.34
CA SER A 823 15.93 -12.50 17.56
C SER A 823 16.70 -11.40 18.26
N LEU A 824 15.97 -10.43 18.80
CA LEU A 824 16.57 -9.26 19.45
C LEU A 824 16.70 -9.47 20.95
N ILE A 825 17.88 -9.16 21.50
CA ILE A 825 18.13 -9.02 22.93
C ILE A 825 18.33 -7.53 23.16
N MET A 826 17.31 -6.88 23.69
CA MET A 826 17.13 -5.44 23.61
C MET A 826 17.65 -4.77 24.88
N LEU A 827 18.63 -3.89 24.73
CA LEU A 827 19.24 -3.14 25.84
C LEU A 827 19.23 -1.64 25.51
N PRO A 828 18.10 -0.94 25.67
CA PRO A 828 17.95 0.45 25.23
C PRO A 828 18.70 1.44 26.13
N PHE A 829 19.19 2.55 25.55
CA PHE A 829 19.95 3.59 26.28
C PHE A 829 19.45 5.02 26.06
N LEU A 830 18.91 5.34 24.88
CA LEU A 830 18.66 6.71 24.44
C LEU A 830 17.26 6.88 23.84
N VAL A 831 16.67 8.06 24.07
CA VAL A 831 15.56 8.64 23.29
C VAL A 831 14.42 7.65 23.05
N ASP A 832 14.35 7.07 21.85
CA ASP A 832 13.27 6.24 21.32
C ASP A 832 13.43 4.75 21.61
N GLN A 833 14.64 4.34 22.00
CA GLN A 833 15.03 2.93 22.11
C GLN A 833 14.18 2.15 23.12
N GLY A 834 13.75 2.80 24.20
CA GLY A 834 12.85 2.22 25.20
C GLY A 834 11.48 1.88 24.61
N LEU A 835 10.89 2.79 23.82
CA LEU A 835 9.63 2.52 23.13
C LEU A 835 9.81 1.43 22.07
N ASN A 836 10.92 1.45 21.33
CA ASN A 836 11.23 0.42 20.33
C ASN A 836 11.25 -0.96 20.98
N ALA A 837 11.94 -1.09 22.11
CA ALA A 837 12.03 -2.35 22.84
C ALA A 837 10.65 -2.86 23.28
N ARG A 838 9.76 -1.97 23.74
CA ARG A 838 8.43 -2.34 24.27
C ARG A 838 7.52 -2.84 23.15
N ILE A 839 7.53 -2.16 22.00
CA ILE A 839 6.76 -2.57 20.83
C ILE A 839 7.29 -3.89 20.26
N LEU A 840 8.61 -4.06 20.17
CA LEU A 840 9.21 -5.27 19.60
C LEU A 840 9.07 -6.50 20.51
N GLU A 841 9.12 -6.29 21.83
CA GLU A 841 8.82 -7.33 22.81
C GLU A 841 7.34 -7.74 22.73
N ASP A 842 6.42 -6.79 22.56
CA ASP A 842 4.99 -7.08 22.40
C ASP A 842 4.69 -7.88 21.13
N LYS A 843 5.38 -7.56 20.03
CA LYS A 843 5.34 -8.39 18.81
C LYS A 843 5.95 -9.77 19.00
N GLY A 844 6.81 -9.96 20.02
CA GLY A 844 7.47 -11.21 20.34
C GLY A 844 8.65 -11.51 19.42
N VAL A 845 9.33 -10.50 18.89
CA VAL A 845 10.55 -10.69 18.05
C VAL A 845 11.86 -10.52 18.84
N GLY A 846 11.74 -10.14 20.11
CA GLY A 846 12.86 -10.03 21.04
C GLY A 846 12.40 -9.96 22.49
N ILE A 847 13.37 -9.83 23.40
CA ILE A 847 13.14 -9.57 24.82
C ILE A 847 13.88 -8.31 25.25
N ASP A 848 13.24 -7.50 26.10
CA ASP A 848 13.87 -6.36 26.76
C ASP A 848 14.64 -6.82 28.01
N VAL A 849 15.94 -6.54 28.06
CA VAL A 849 16.77 -6.96 29.19
C VAL A 849 16.27 -6.26 30.46
N PRO A 850 15.93 -7.00 31.53
CA PRO A 850 15.46 -6.38 32.76
C PRO A 850 16.50 -5.41 33.35
N ARG A 851 16.02 -4.22 33.72
CA ARG A 851 16.81 -3.15 34.35
C ARG A 851 16.13 -2.70 35.64
N ASN A 852 16.90 -2.08 36.52
CA ASN A 852 16.38 -1.37 37.67
C ASN A 852 15.50 -0.20 37.19
N GLU A 853 14.27 -0.13 37.69
CA GLU A 853 13.31 0.89 37.28
C GLU A 853 13.78 2.32 37.64
N GLU A 854 14.47 2.50 38.76
CA GLU A 854 14.86 3.81 39.31
C GLU A 854 16.04 4.47 38.59
N ASP A 855 17.10 3.70 38.32
CA ASP A 855 18.36 4.22 37.78
C ASP A 855 18.73 3.61 36.41
N GLY A 856 17.98 2.62 35.93
CA GLY A 856 18.27 1.94 34.68
C GLY A 856 19.49 1.01 34.75
N SER A 857 20.09 0.74 35.90
CA SER A 857 21.18 -0.24 35.97
C SER A 857 20.71 -1.64 35.57
N TYR A 858 21.57 -2.43 34.91
CA TYR A 858 21.32 -3.84 34.62
C TYR A 858 22.40 -4.71 35.27
N THR A 859 22.08 -5.98 35.49
CA THR A 859 22.99 -6.93 36.13
C THR A 859 23.44 -7.99 35.15
N SER A 860 24.57 -8.60 35.45
CA SER A 860 25.10 -9.76 34.72
C SER A 860 24.11 -10.92 34.70
N ASP A 861 23.32 -11.12 35.76
CA ASP A 861 22.24 -12.11 35.78
C ASP A 861 21.10 -11.75 34.80
N SER A 862 20.70 -10.48 34.71
CA SER A 862 19.63 -10.09 33.78
C SER A 862 20.06 -10.25 32.32
N VAL A 863 21.32 -9.91 32.00
CA VAL A 863 21.92 -10.17 30.69
C VAL A 863 22.02 -11.67 30.42
N ALA A 864 22.58 -12.46 31.34
CA ALA A 864 22.80 -13.90 31.14
C ALA A 864 21.49 -14.66 30.93
N ASN A 865 20.46 -14.33 31.70
CA ASN A 865 19.15 -14.96 31.60
C ASN A 865 18.45 -14.60 30.28
N SER A 866 18.52 -13.32 29.86
CA SER A 866 17.94 -12.87 28.59
C SER A 866 18.60 -13.55 27.39
N VAL A 867 19.94 -13.62 27.38
CA VAL A 867 20.71 -14.33 26.35
C VAL A 867 20.35 -15.81 26.32
N LYS A 868 20.36 -16.50 27.46
CA LYS A 868 20.00 -17.93 27.55
C LYS A 868 18.58 -18.20 27.07
N LEU A 869 17.63 -17.36 27.46
CA LEU A 869 16.23 -17.50 27.09
C LEU A 869 16.08 -17.41 25.57
N VAL A 870 16.63 -16.37 24.94
CA VAL A 870 16.51 -16.16 23.49
C VAL A 870 17.26 -17.21 22.69
N MET A 871 18.46 -17.62 23.13
CA MET A 871 19.32 -18.51 22.33
C MET A 871 19.00 -20.00 22.51
N VAL A 872 18.72 -20.43 23.74
CA VAL A 872 18.64 -21.86 24.10
C VAL A 872 17.29 -22.22 24.74
N GLY A 873 16.63 -21.29 25.40
CA GLY A 873 15.37 -21.50 26.10
C GLY A 873 14.25 -21.99 25.18
N ASN A 874 13.38 -22.86 25.74
CA ASN A 874 12.18 -23.33 25.04
C ASN A 874 11.23 -22.17 24.72
N ASP A 875 11.02 -21.26 25.66
CA ASP A 875 10.17 -20.08 25.47
C ASP A 875 10.74 -19.14 24.39
N GLY A 876 12.07 -19.07 24.27
CA GLY A 876 12.73 -18.32 23.20
C GLY A 876 12.55 -18.91 21.80
N LYS A 877 12.06 -20.14 21.66
CA LYS A 877 11.78 -20.72 20.34
C LYS A 877 10.74 -19.91 19.57
N ILE A 878 9.67 -19.49 20.25
CA ILE A 878 8.62 -18.65 19.65
C ILE A 878 9.20 -17.32 19.18
N ILE A 879 10.11 -16.73 19.96
CA ILE A 879 10.79 -15.47 19.61
C ILE A 879 11.65 -15.64 18.34
N ARG A 880 12.38 -16.76 18.23
CA ARG A 880 13.19 -17.09 17.04
C ARG A 880 12.35 -17.36 15.81
N GLU A 881 11.20 -18.00 15.95
CA GLU A 881 10.27 -18.25 14.84
C GLU A 881 9.65 -16.95 14.35
N LYS A 882 9.14 -16.11 15.26
CA LYS A 882 8.58 -14.80 14.92
C LYS A 882 9.58 -13.84 14.28
N ALA A 883 10.81 -13.78 14.80
CA ALA A 883 11.86 -12.95 14.21
C ALA A 883 12.18 -13.39 12.77
N LYS A 884 12.22 -14.71 12.51
CA LYS A 884 12.39 -15.26 11.16
C LYS A 884 11.22 -14.94 10.24
N GLU A 885 9.99 -15.05 10.71
CA GLU A 885 8.80 -14.66 9.94
C GLU A 885 8.88 -13.17 9.53
N MET A 886 9.33 -12.31 10.45
CA MET A 886 9.47 -10.88 10.22
C MET A 886 10.48 -10.54 9.11
N SER A 887 11.45 -11.42 8.82
CA SER A 887 12.41 -11.23 7.71
C SER A 887 11.72 -11.13 6.35
N SER A 888 10.54 -11.75 6.18
CA SER A 888 9.75 -11.68 4.94
C SER A 888 9.28 -10.26 4.61
N ILE A 889 9.20 -9.38 5.61
CA ILE A 889 8.88 -7.95 5.44
C ILE A 889 10.20 -7.15 5.38
N PHE A 890 11.10 -7.38 6.34
CA PHE A 890 12.30 -6.56 6.50
C PHE A 890 13.34 -6.75 5.39
N ASN A 891 13.35 -7.90 4.71
CA ASN A 891 14.23 -8.19 3.58
C ASN A 891 13.52 -8.11 2.22
N ASN A 892 12.25 -7.68 2.17
CA ASN A 892 11.50 -7.60 0.91
C ASN A 892 11.89 -6.34 0.13
N LYS A 893 12.87 -6.50 -0.76
CA LYS A 893 13.39 -5.40 -1.57
C LYS A 893 12.31 -4.79 -2.48
N GLU A 894 11.50 -5.61 -3.13
CA GLU A 894 10.45 -5.13 -4.04
C GLU A 894 9.43 -4.25 -3.31
N LEU A 895 9.02 -4.68 -2.11
CA LEU A 895 8.15 -3.91 -1.24
C LEU A 895 8.76 -2.54 -0.91
N HIS A 896 10.02 -2.51 -0.45
CA HIS A 896 10.67 -1.25 -0.05
C HIS A 896 10.97 -0.35 -1.25
N ASP A 897 11.30 -0.91 -2.41
CA ASP A 897 11.50 -0.16 -3.66
C ASP A 897 10.17 0.50 -4.10
N ASN A 898 9.02 -0.17 -3.95
CA ASN A 898 7.70 0.40 -4.26
C ASN A 898 7.37 1.65 -3.42
N TYR A 899 7.69 1.64 -2.12
CA TYR A 899 7.52 2.83 -1.27
C TYR A 899 8.34 4.03 -1.76
N ILE A 900 9.54 3.77 -2.27
CA ILE A 900 10.39 4.82 -2.85
C ILE A 900 9.78 5.35 -4.16
N GLU A 901 9.21 4.50 -5.01
CA GLU A 901 8.49 4.97 -6.21
C GLU A 901 7.30 5.87 -5.86
N ILE A 902 6.50 5.47 -4.86
CA ILE A 902 5.36 6.27 -4.37
C ILE A 902 5.83 7.64 -3.88
N LEU A 903 6.92 7.69 -3.11
CA LEU A 903 7.51 8.94 -2.65
C LEU A 903 7.97 9.82 -3.81
N ILE A 904 8.62 9.25 -4.82
CA ILE A 904 9.13 10.02 -5.97
C ILE A 904 7.97 10.58 -6.78
N ASN A 905 6.94 9.78 -7.05
CA ASN A 905 5.70 10.23 -7.67
C ASN A 905 5.04 11.37 -6.88
N PHE A 906 5.05 11.30 -5.54
CA PHE A 906 4.56 12.37 -4.69
C PHE A 906 5.38 13.67 -4.88
N LEU A 907 6.71 13.57 -4.86
CA LEU A 907 7.60 14.73 -5.04
C LEU A 907 7.43 15.40 -6.41
N GLU A 908 7.23 14.63 -7.48
CA GLU A 908 7.06 15.16 -8.83
C GLU A 908 5.73 15.90 -9.01
N ASN A 909 4.66 15.39 -8.37
CA ASN A 909 3.30 15.86 -8.60
C ASN A 909 2.81 16.94 -7.62
N TYR A 910 3.35 16.99 -6.40
CA TYR A 910 2.80 17.82 -5.31
C TYR A 910 3.65 19.03 -4.92
N ARG A 911 4.60 19.45 -5.78
CA ARG A 911 5.40 20.66 -5.52
C ARG A 911 4.58 21.94 -5.65
N LYS A 912 4.87 22.96 -4.83
CA LYS A 912 4.31 24.29 -4.99
C LYS A 912 4.91 24.93 -6.24
N VAL A 913 4.06 25.34 -7.17
CA VAL A 913 4.50 26.06 -8.37
C VAL A 913 4.80 27.51 -7.97
N LYS A 914 6.00 27.99 -8.28
CA LYS A 914 6.36 29.41 -8.08
C LYS A 914 5.46 30.25 -9.01
N ASN A 915 4.70 31.17 -8.42
CA ASN A 915 4.01 32.24 -9.16
C ASN A 915 5.01 33.27 -9.68
#